data_AF-A0A8T4ABW7-F1
#
_entry.id   AF-A0A8T4ABW7-F1
#
_cell.length_a   1.000
_cell.length_b   1.000
_cell.length_c   1.000
_cell.angle_alpha   90.00
_cell.angle_beta   90.00
_cell.angle_gamma   90.00
#
_symmetry.space_group_name_H-M   'P 1'
#
loop_
_entity.id
_entity.type
_entity.pdbx_description
1 polymer ?
#
loop_
_entity_poly.entity_id
_entity_poly.type
_entity_poly.pdbx_seq_one_letter_code
_entity_poly.pdbx_strand_id
1 'polypeptide(L)'
;MIKQIAQELNVTMQQVSAAVTLLDGGATVPFIARYRKEITQGMDDTQLRYLEDRLRYLRELESRRNAILKSIDGQGLLNDALRKDIQTADTMTRLEDLYLPYKPRRRTKAQMAKEAGLEALAQKILSDHRLNPNAVAVDFMNPEHHIIDVQTALDGAQHIIMEQLSEQADALAALRDYLQQHAVLTATLVKSKEKNAQKFKDYFDYDEVWKKIPSHRALALFRGQKEGMLRVKLLPSRDEEQAHTWCEQTLAQSLHIHHQGEAADDWLQQCVRLAWKSKVLMHLEADLLMALRTKAEEEAIRVFANNLRDLLLAAPAGPRATMGLDPGIRTGVKVAVTDVTGKVLDTTTIYPHAPAKRWQEAIAALAVLADKHQVDLVAIGNGTGSRETEKLVHDLQEQFPQLHLTPVIVSEAGASVYSASETGAKEFPDLDVTLRGAVSIARRLQDPLAELVKIEPKSIGVGQYQHDVNQTRLARTLDAVVEDCVNQVGVDVNTASAHLLAYVAGLGKSTAERIVAYRDEHGRFPNRQEIQQVKGIGPKAFEQCAGFLRILDGDNALDASGVHPEAYPIVESIAASKGVGLSELLGNAALLHGLKAKNFVNDVFGEMTIRDIFVELEKPGRDPRPEFKTAHFRSGVNDLRDLKEGMILEGVVTNVANFGAFVDVGVHQDGLVHISALASKFVDDPRKVVKTGDVVKVKVLASDAKRKRISLTMRLDDELPPLEVEKPRWKKDATGHVLKREPESAQQKVKRQFHQKKKQHGRKDVPMSALEMAFAKALKK
;
A
#
# COMPACT_ATOMS: atom_id res chain seq x y z
N MET A 1 23.69 -8.43 12.86
CA MET A 1 22.55 -8.86 12.02
C MET A 1 21.64 -9.89 12.68
N ILE A 2 22.03 -11.17 12.83
CA ILE A 2 21.15 -12.24 13.37
C ILE A 2 20.49 -11.88 14.70
N LYS A 3 21.28 -11.40 15.68
CA LYS A 3 20.77 -10.97 16.99
C LYS A 3 19.70 -9.88 16.89
N GLN A 4 19.87 -8.93 15.98
CA GLN A 4 18.95 -7.81 15.80
C GLN A 4 17.62 -8.30 15.21
N ILE A 5 17.66 -9.12 14.16
CA ILE A 5 16.44 -9.72 13.58
C ILE A 5 15.69 -10.55 14.63
N ALA A 6 16.41 -11.33 15.44
CA ALA A 6 15.83 -12.14 16.52
C ALA A 6 15.08 -11.27 17.55
N GLN A 7 15.65 -10.13 17.94
CA GLN A 7 15.00 -9.17 18.85
C GLN A 7 13.78 -8.51 18.22
N GLU A 8 13.87 -8.10 16.95
CA GLU A 8 12.76 -7.45 16.22
C GLU A 8 11.56 -8.40 16.03
N LEU A 9 11.81 -9.68 15.78
CA LEU A 9 10.79 -10.72 15.61
C LEU A 9 10.33 -11.39 16.91
N ASN A 10 11.00 -11.10 18.03
CA ASN A 10 10.82 -11.81 19.30
C ASN A 10 10.95 -13.35 19.16
N VAL A 11 12.00 -13.79 18.47
CA VAL A 11 12.36 -15.19 18.25
C VAL A 11 13.81 -15.46 18.68
N THR A 12 14.23 -16.72 18.70
CA THR A 12 15.62 -17.05 19.08
C THR A 12 16.61 -16.78 17.94
N MET A 13 17.88 -16.56 18.28
CA MET A 13 18.95 -16.41 17.28
C MET A 13 19.15 -17.68 16.44
N GLN A 14 18.88 -18.85 17.01
CA GLN A 14 18.99 -20.12 16.32
C GLN A 14 17.95 -20.24 15.20
N GLN A 15 16.71 -19.82 15.46
CA GLN A 15 15.64 -19.79 14.44
C GLN A 15 16.00 -18.89 13.27
N VAL A 16 16.48 -17.68 13.55
CA VAL A 16 16.92 -16.73 12.51
C VAL A 16 18.10 -17.30 11.72
N SER A 17 19.11 -17.87 12.40
CA SER A 17 20.27 -18.44 11.72
C SER A 17 19.87 -19.58 10.78
N ALA A 18 18.99 -20.47 11.24
CA ALA A 18 18.46 -21.57 10.45
C ALA A 18 17.70 -21.06 9.21
N ALA A 19 16.78 -20.11 9.39
CA ALA A 19 16.01 -19.52 8.29
C ALA A 19 16.92 -18.83 7.27
N VAL A 20 17.94 -18.07 7.73
CA VAL A 20 18.92 -17.43 6.84
C VAL A 20 19.70 -18.47 6.02
N THR A 21 20.16 -19.56 6.65
CA THR A 21 20.87 -20.63 5.93
C THR A 21 19.98 -21.28 4.86
N LEU A 22 18.69 -21.48 5.15
CA LEU A 22 17.74 -22.03 4.17
C LEU A 22 17.52 -21.06 3.00
N LEU A 23 17.29 -19.77 3.28
CA LEU A 23 17.11 -18.73 2.26
C LEU A 23 18.35 -18.57 1.37
N ASP A 24 19.55 -18.51 1.96
CA ASP A 24 20.81 -18.43 1.21
C ASP A 24 21.07 -19.72 0.40
N GLY A 25 20.55 -20.86 0.87
CA GLY A 25 20.51 -22.14 0.15
C GLY A 25 19.46 -22.21 -0.96
N GLY A 26 18.75 -21.12 -1.24
CA GLY A 26 17.74 -21.01 -2.30
C GLY A 26 16.39 -21.63 -1.94
N ALA A 27 16.10 -21.89 -0.66
CA ALA A 27 14.76 -22.26 -0.25
C ALA A 27 13.84 -21.03 -0.26
N THR A 28 12.62 -21.21 -0.73
CA THR A 28 11.60 -20.15 -0.77
C THR A 28 10.88 -20.02 0.57
N VAL A 29 10.27 -18.86 0.84
CA VAL A 29 9.52 -18.64 2.08
C VAL A 29 8.37 -19.64 2.26
N PRO A 30 7.49 -19.88 1.26
CA PRO A 30 6.40 -20.86 1.42
C PRO A 30 6.93 -22.27 1.73
N PHE A 31 8.03 -22.66 1.10
CA PHE A 31 8.66 -23.96 1.33
C PHE A 31 9.20 -24.08 2.76
N ILE A 32 9.90 -23.05 3.26
CA ILE A 32 10.42 -23.05 4.63
C ILE A 32 9.29 -23.10 5.64
N ALA A 33 8.27 -22.26 5.47
CA ALA A 33 7.12 -22.16 6.38
C ALA A 33 6.33 -23.47 6.46
N ARG A 34 6.23 -24.22 5.36
CA ARG A 34 5.46 -25.47 5.31
C ARG A 34 6.29 -26.71 5.66
N TYR A 35 7.49 -26.86 5.10
CA TYR A 35 8.24 -28.12 5.13
C TYR A 35 9.56 -28.08 5.92
N ARG A 36 9.93 -26.93 6.50
CA ARG A 36 11.17 -26.80 7.32
C ARG A 36 10.86 -26.20 8.70
N LYS A 37 9.68 -26.53 9.24
CA LYS A 37 9.21 -26.04 10.55
C LYS A 37 10.11 -26.50 11.69
N GLU A 38 10.65 -27.70 11.66
CA GLU A 38 11.56 -28.20 12.69
C GLU A 38 12.84 -27.37 12.77
N ILE A 39 13.44 -27.10 11.61
CA ILE A 39 14.71 -26.39 11.50
C ILE A 39 14.55 -24.95 12.00
N THR A 40 13.42 -24.33 11.68
CA THR A 40 13.08 -22.95 12.08
C THR A 40 12.31 -22.86 13.40
N GLN A 41 12.02 -23.99 14.05
CA GLN A 41 11.16 -24.09 15.23
C GLN A 41 9.78 -23.41 15.05
N GLY A 42 9.18 -23.56 13.87
CA GLY A 42 7.82 -23.14 13.56
C GLY A 42 7.66 -21.66 13.17
N MET A 43 8.67 -21.07 12.50
CA MET A 43 8.50 -19.73 11.94
C MET A 43 7.43 -19.71 10.84
N ASP A 44 6.49 -18.77 10.91
CA ASP A 44 5.43 -18.62 9.92
C ASP A 44 5.83 -17.71 8.74
N ASP A 45 4.98 -17.66 7.70
CA ASP A 45 5.19 -16.84 6.51
C ASP A 45 5.43 -15.37 6.86
N THR A 46 4.70 -14.81 7.84
CA THR A 46 4.81 -13.39 8.21
C THR A 46 6.18 -13.10 8.81
N GLN A 47 6.65 -13.97 9.71
CA GLN A 47 7.97 -13.88 10.33
C GLN A 47 9.09 -14.05 9.30
N LEU A 48 8.95 -15.01 8.38
CA LEU A 48 9.94 -15.29 7.34
C LEU A 48 10.02 -14.16 6.29
N ARG A 49 8.90 -13.58 5.88
CA ARG A 49 8.88 -12.40 4.98
C ARG A 49 9.52 -11.18 5.65
N TYR A 50 9.20 -10.93 6.92
CA TYR A 50 9.86 -9.85 7.68
C TYR A 50 11.37 -10.12 7.80
N LEU A 51 11.77 -11.36 8.10
CA LEU A 51 13.17 -11.76 8.17
C LEU A 51 13.89 -11.51 6.84
N GLU A 52 13.32 -11.93 5.71
CA GLU A 52 13.88 -11.74 4.38
C GLU A 52 14.09 -10.25 4.07
N ASP A 53 13.06 -9.43 4.33
CA ASP A 53 13.11 -7.98 4.12
C ASP A 53 14.19 -7.32 4.99
N ARG A 54 14.26 -7.70 6.27
CA ARG A 54 15.21 -7.15 7.22
C ARG A 54 16.64 -7.61 6.96
N LEU A 55 16.82 -8.87 6.58
CA LEU A 55 18.10 -9.45 6.19
C LEU A 55 18.72 -8.67 5.03
N ARG A 56 17.92 -8.34 4.01
CA ARG A 56 18.37 -7.52 2.88
C ARG A 56 18.83 -6.13 3.33
N TYR A 57 18.03 -5.40 4.10
CA TYR A 57 18.42 -4.08 4.62
C TYR A 57 19.72 -4.15 5.44
N LEU A 58 19.84 -5.14 6.34
CA LEU A 58 21.02 -5.25 7.19
C LEU A 58 22.27 -5.62 6.38
N ARG A 59 22.14 -6.44 5.33
CA ARG A 59 23.24 -6.71 4.38
C ARG A 59 23.67 -5.45 3.63
N GLU A 60 22.72 -4.61 3.21
CA GLU A 60 23.02 -3.31 2.59
C GLU A 60 23.75 -2.38 3.56
N LEU A 61 23.31 -2.33 4.83
CA LEU A 61 23.97 -1.57 5.89
C LEU A 61 25.42 -2.03 6.12
N GLU A 62 25.65 -3.34 6.25
CA GLU A 62 27.00 -3.92 6.41
C GLU A 62 27.90 -3.63 5.20
N SER A 63 27.36 -3.79 3.98
CA SER A 63 28.08 -3.48 2.76
C SER A 63 28.50 -2.00 2.72
N ARG A 64 27.56 -1.10 3.06
CA ARG A 64 27.83 0.34 3.10
C ARG A 64 28.84 0.70 4.19
N ARG A 65 28.75 0.07 5.37
CA ARG A 65 29.69 0.25 6.48
C ARG A 65 31.11 -0.10 6.06
N ASN A 66 31.30 -1.23 5.40
CA ASN A 66 32.60 -1.65 4.88
C ASN A 66 33.15 -0.70 3.82
N ALA A 67 32.29 -0.18 2.94
CA ALA A 67 32.70 0.82 1.95
C ALA A 67 33.16 2.14 2.60
N ILE A 68 32.46 2.60 3.64
CA ILE A 68 32.81 3.80 4.41
C ILE A 68 34.13 3.60 5.15
N LEU A 69 34.31 2.48 5.85
CA LEU A 69 35.57 2.16 6.52
C LEU A 69 36.75 2.20 5.54
N LYS A 70 36.62 1.54 4.37
CA LYS A 70 37.66 1.57 3.33
C LYS A 70 37.92 2.98 2.79
N SER A 71 36.87 3.79 2.62
CA SER A 71 36.99 5.15 2.12
C SER A 71 37.74 6.07 3.08
N ILE A 72 37.56 5.89 4.40
CA ILE A 72 38.22 6.71 5.43
C ILE A 72 39.65 6.22 5.67
N ASP A 73 39.84 4.90 5.69
CA ASP A 73 41.15 4.26 5.83
C ASP A 73 42.08 4.63 4.67
N GLY A 74 41.56 4.64 3.43
CA GLY A 74 42.30 5.09 2.25
C GLY A 74 42.70 6.57 2.26
N GLN A 75 42.09 7.39 3.12
CA GLN A 75 42.50 8.79 3.37
C GLN A 75 43.51 8.91 4.53
N GLY A 76 43.80 7.83 5.26
CA GLY A 76 44.64 7.85 6.45
C GLY A 76 44.01 8.53 7.67
N LEU A 77 42.68 8.72 7.67
CA LEU A 77 41.94 9.47 8.69
C LEU A 77 41.17 8.58 9.67
N LEU A 78 41.29 7.24 9.55
CA LEU A 78 40.55 6.29 10.37
C LEU A 78 41.27 6.03 11.70
N ASN A 79 40.81 6.68 12.77
CA ASN A 79 41.26 6.38 14.14
C ASN A 79 40.38 5.31 14.82
N ASP A 80 40.83 4.79 15.97
CA ASP A 80 40.15 3.70 16.68
C ASP A 80 38.77 4.09 17.24
N ALA A 81 38.59 5.35 17.67
CA ALA A 81 37.31 5.85 18.16
C ALA A 81 36.26 5.88 17.03
N LEU A 82 36.61 6.50 15.90
CA LEU A 82 35.77 6.57 14.71
C LEU A 82 35.47 5.18 14.13
N ARG A 83 36.46 4.28 14.12
CA ARG A 83 36.26 2.89 13.72
C ARG A 83 35.20 2.22 14.58
N LYS A 84 35.26 2.39 15.90
CA LYS A 84 34.27 1.86 16.85
C LYS A 84 32.88 2.46 16.62
N ASP A 85 32.78 3.76 16.39
CA ASP A 85 31.49 4.43 16.13
C ASP A 85 30.85 3.93 14.84
N ILE A 86 31.62 3.78 13.76
CA ILE A 86 31.15 3.23 12.49
C ILE A 86 30.71 1.76 12.63
N GLN A 87 31.45 0.97 13.42
CA GLN A 87 31.12 -0.43 13.68
C GLN A 87 29.84 -0.60 14.51
N THR A 88 29.57 0.34 15.42
CA THR A 88 28.39 0.30 16.30
C THR A 88 27.17 1.01 15.72
N ALA A 89 27.31 1.77 14.64
CA ALA A 89 26.19 2.41 13.93
C ALA A 89 25.14 1.39 13.49
N ASP A 90 23.91 1.55 13.99
CA ASP A 90 22.77 0.64 13.84
C ASP A 90 21.81 1.04 12.71
N THR A 91 21.95 2.26 12.19
CA THR A 91 21.12 2.82 11.13
C THR A 91 21.98 3.35 9.97
N MET A 92 21.41 3.32 8.76
CA MET A 92 22.05 3.91 7.57
C MET A 92 22.30 5.41 7.78
N THR A 93 21.37 6.11 8.43
CA THR A 93 21.48 7.54 8.72
C THR A 93 22.67 7.85 9.62
N ARG A 94 22.82 7.16 10.77
CA ARG A 94 23.97 7.38 11.66
C ARG A 94 25.29 7.07 10.96
N LEU A 95 25.30 6.05 10.13
CA LEU A 95 26.47 5.66 9.36
C LEU A 95 26.88 6.75 8.33
N GLU A 96 25.91 7.35 7.64
CA GLU A 96 26.17 8.48 6.75
C GLU A 96 26.59 9.74 7.51
N ASP A 97 25.98 10.03 8.67
CA ASP A 97 26.35 11.17 9.53
C ASP A 97 27.84 11.11 9.92
N LEU A 98 28.31 9.94 10.37
CA LEU A 98 29.73 9.70 10.70
C LEU A 98 30.65 9.81 9.48
N TYR A 99 30.13 9.54 8.28
CA TYR A 99 30.90 9.62 7.05
C TYR A 99 30.93 11.03 6.44
N LEU A 100 30.03 11.94 6.83
CA LEU A 100 29.89 13.27 6.24
C LEU A 100 31.22 14.04 6.10
N PRO A 101 32.11 14.10 7.12
CA PRO A 101 33.38 14.83 7.03
C PRO A 101 34.37 14.26 6.01
N TYR A 102 34.25 12.97 5.70
CA TYR A 102 35.20 12.21 4.88
C TYR A 102 34.68 11.93 3.47
N LYS A 103 33.45 12.34 3.18
CA LYS A 103 32.76 12.10 1.93
C LYS A 103 33.37 12.99 0.84
N PRO A 104 33.84 12.45 -0.29
CA PRO A 104 34.36 13.25 -1.39
C PRO A 104 33.29 14.23 -1.92
N ARG A 105 33.64 15.51 -2.04
CA ARG A 105 32.71 16.57 -2.49
C ARG A 105 33.31 17.46 -3.56
N ARG A 106 32.44 18.11 -4.32
CA ARG A 106 32.82 19.22 -5.21
C ARG A 106 33.38 20.36 -4.36
N ARG A 107 34.28 21.16 -4.94
CA ARG A 107 34.94 22.32 -4.31
C ARG A 107 33.89 23.27 -3.69
N THR A 108 33.75 23.22 -2.35
CA THR A 108 32.81 24.05 -1.58
C THR A 108 33.44 25.42 -1.27
N LYS A 109 32.64 26.40 -0.83
CA LYS A 109 33.19 27.67 -0.35
C LYS A 109 34.16 27.50 0.83
N ALA A 110 33.88 26.54 1.71
CA ALA A 110 34.78 26.18 2.80
C ALA A 110 36.08 25.57 2.28
N GLN A 111 36.01 24.67 1.29
CA GLN A 111 37.21 24.10 0.66
C GLN A 111 38.06 25.17 -0.05
N MET A 112 37.44 26.10 -0.77
CA MET A 112 38.13 27.24 -1.37
C MET A 112 38.81 28.12 -0.32
N ALA A 113 38.15 28.35 0.82
CA ALA A 113 38.70 29.10 1.94
C ALA A 113 39.88 28.36 2.61
N LYS A 114 39.81 27.03 2.77
CA LYS A 114 40.92 26.20 3.27
C LYS A 114 42.14 26.27 2.34
N GLU A 115 41.93 26.13 1.03
CA GLU A 115 42.98 26.26 0.01
C GLU A 115 43.61 27.65 -0.04
N ALA A 116 42.86 28.69 0.36
CA ALA A 116 43.34 30.05 0.50
C ALA A 116 44.01 30.35 1.87
N GLY A 117 44.19 29.34 2.72
CA GLY A 117 44.87 29.45 4.01
C GLY A 117 44.00 29.97 5.16
N LEU A 118 42.69 30.14 4.97
CA LEU A 118 41.78 30.69 5.99
C LEU A 118 41.38 29.68 7.09
N GLU A 119 41.80 28.42 6.97
CA GLU A 119 41.58 27.42 8.02
C GLU A 119 42.27 27.79 9.33
N ALA A 120 43.50 28.33 9.24
CA ALA A 120 44.24 28.81 10.39
C ALA A 120 43.55 30.02 11.06
N LEU A 121 42.90 30.90 10.30
CA LEU A 121 42.09 32.00 10.84
C LEU A 121 40.88 31.45 11.61
N ALA A 122 40.12 30.53 11.00
CA ALA A 122 38.96 29.91 11.63
C ALA A 122 39.34 29.20 12.94
N GLN A 123 40.41 28.40 12.93
CA GLN A 123 40.89 27.68 14.11
C GLN A 123 41.39 28.61 15.20
N LYS A 124 42.08 29.69 14.84
CA LYS A 124 42.60 30.69 15.79
C LYS A 124 41.48 31.41 16.54
N ILE A 125 40.40 31.79 15.84
CA ILE A 125 39.23 32.42 16.48
C ILE A 125 38.45 31.40 17.32
N LEU A 126 38.30 30.17 16.84
CA LEU A 126 37.56 29.12 17.56
C LEU A 126 38.29 28.66 18.84
N SER A 127 39.62 28.70 18.88
CA SER A 127 40.40 28.29 20.05
C SER A 127 40.59 29.39 21.11
N ASP A 128 40.49 30.66 20.74
CA ASP A 128 40.59 31.80 21.66
C ASP A 128 39.54 32.87 21.38
N HIS A 129 38.46 32.83 22.14
CA HIS A 129 37.31 33.72 21.96
C HIS A 129 37.61 35.18 22.33
N ARG A 130 38.71 35.46 23.04
CA ARG A 130 39.10 36.82 23.43
C ARG A 130 39.63 37.65 22.25
N LEU A 131 39.97 36.97 21.15
CA LEU A 131 40.50 37.62 19.96
C LEU A 131 39.41 38.40 19.24
N ASN A 132 39.73 39.63 18.80
CA ASN A 132 38.83 40.38 17.92
C ASN A 132 38.93 39.80 16.49
N PRO A 133 37.85 39.22 15.93
CA PRO A 133 37.89 38.58 14.61
C PRO A 133 38.39 39.52 13.51
N ASN A 134 37.98 40.80 13.54
CA ASN A 134 38.38 41.78 12.53
C ASN A 134 39.88 42.09 12.60
N ALA A 135 40.45 42.15 13.80
CA ALA A 135 41.88 42.44 13.99
C ALA A 135 42.74 41.27 13.52
N VAL A 136 42.34 40.04 13.87
CA VAL A 136 43.10 38.84 13.50
C VAL A 136 42.99 38.55 12.00
N ALA A 137 41.86 38.84 11.37
CA ALA A 137 41.66 38.62 9.94
C ALA A 137 42.56 39.45 9.02
N VAL A 138 43.12 40.58 9.50
CA VAL A 138 44.07 41.41 8.74
C VAL A 138 45.30 40.59 8.33
N ASP A 139 45.80 39.72 9.22
CA ASP A 139 46.98 38.89 8.98
C ASP A 139 46.75 37.81 7.91
N PHE A 140 45.50 37.59 7.50
CA PHE A 140 45.09 36.56 6.54
C PHE A 140 44.60 37.15 5.22
N MET A 141 44.76 38.46 5.01
CA MET A 141 44.49 39.08 3.71
C MET A 141 45.51 38.61 2.68
N ASN A 142 45.01 38.13 1.55
CA ASN A 142 45.84 37.57 0.49
C ASN A 142 45.25 37.90 -0.90
N PRO A 143 45.72 38.98 -1.56
CA PRO A 143 45.25 39.38 -2.88
C PRO A 143 45.44 38.31 -3.97
N GLU A 144 46.47 37.46 -3.86
CA GLU A 144 46.72 36.37 -4.82
C GLU A 144 45.63 35.29 -4.76
N HIS A 145 45.00 35.12 -3.60
CA HIS A 145 43.87 34.24 -3.38
C HIS A 145 42.51 34.98 -3.37
N HIS A 146 42.46 36.20 -3.90
CA HIS A 146 41.26 37.06 -3.95
C HIS A 146 40.66 37.44 -2.58
N ILE A 147 41.46 37.39 -1.50
CA ILE A 147 41.07 37.85 -0.17
C ILE A 147 41.59 39.28 0.00
N ILE A 148 40.80 40.24 -0.51
CA ILE A 148 41.21 41.65 -0.65
C ILE A 148 40.78 42.54 0.52
N ASP A 149 39.96 42.04 1.43
CA ASP A 149 39.49 42.74 2.61
C ASP A 149 39.21 41.77 3.78
N VAL A 150 39.10 42.35 4.97
CA VAL A 150 38.83 41.63 6.24
C VAL A 150 37.52 40.86 6.18
N GLN A 151 36.49 41.40 5.52
CA GLN A 151 35.18 40.74 5.45
C GLN A 151 35.26 39.45 4.63
N THR A 152 35.97 39.46 3.51
CA THR A 152 36.19 38.29 2.65
C THR A 152 36.94 37.18 3.40
N ALA A 153 37.94 37.55 4.22
CA ALA A 153 38.65 36.61 5.07
C ALA A 153 37.73 35.97 6.13
N LEU A 154 36.92 36.80 6.81
CA LEU A 154 35.95 36.35 7.81
C LEU A 154 34.82 35.51 7.20
N ASP A 155 34.32 35.84 6.01
CA ASP A 155 33.30 35.06 5.31
C ASP A 155 33.84 33.67 4.93
N GLY A 156 35.10 33.60 4.48
CA GLY A 156 35.78 32.34 4.21
C GLY A 156 35.94 31.49 5.47
N ALA A 157 36.44 32.08 6.58
CA ALA A 157 36.56 31.41 7.87
C ALA A 157 35.19 30.97 8.44
N GLN A 158 34.15 31.78 8.28
CA GLN A 158 32.77 31.46 8.67
C GLN A 158 32.26 30.24 7.89
N HIS A 159 32.52 30.16 6.58
CA HIS A 159 32.12 28.99 5.80
C HIS A 159 32.80 27.70 6.26
N ILE A 160 34.06 27.76 6.73
CA ILE A 160 34.77 26.64 7.32
C ILE A 160 34.09 26.19 8.62
N ILE A 161 33.84 27.12 9.56
CA ILE A 161 33.16 26.80 10.83
C ILE A 161 31.74 26.26 10.59
N MET A 162 30.98 26.86 9.66
CA MET A 162 29.65 26.37 9.30
C MET A 162 29.67 24.93 8.74
N GLU A 163 30.69 24.57 7.95
CA GLU A 163 30.87 23.20 7.47
C GLU A 163 31.20 22.25 8.61
N GLN A 164 32.16 22.61 9.48
CA GLN A 164 32.52 21.83 10.66
C GLN A 164 31.32 21.57 11.58
N LEU A 165 30.51 22.59 11.88
CA LEU A 165 29.28 22.46 12.67
C LEU A 165 28.27 21.52 12.00
N SER A 166 28.10 21.64 10.69
CA SER A 166 27.11 20.86 9.94
C SER A 166 27.44 19.37 9.80
N GLU A 167 28.65 18.96 10.18
CA GLU A 167 29.17 17.60 10.03
C GLU A 167 29.39 16.92 11.39
N GLN A 168 28.95 17.54 12.50
CA GLN A 168 29.01 16.95 13.83
C GLN A 168 27.93 15.88 14.00
N ALA A 169 28.30 14.61 13.83
CA ALA A 169 27.36 13.48 13.83
C ALA A 169 26.49 13.39 15.10
N ASP A 170 27.05 13.67 16.28
CA ASP A 170 26.30 13.65 17.54
C ASP A 170 25.32 14.81 17.68
N ALA A 171 25.73 16.01 17.23
CA ALA A 171 24.83 17.16 17.18
C ALA A 171 23.68 16.90 16.19
N LEU A 172 23.98 16.37 15.00
CA LEU A 172 22.95 16.01 14.01
C LEU A 172 21.96 14.98 14.58
N ALA A 173 22.44 13.97 15.30
CA ALA A 173 21.58 12.99 15.96
C ALA A 173 20.66 13.65 17.00
N ALA A 174 21.21 14.46 17.91
CA ALA A 174 20.43 15.16 18.94
C ALA A 174 19.39 16.14 18.35
N LEU A 175 19.78 16.89 17.31
CA LEU A 175 18.90 17.81 16.60
C LEU A 175 17.78 17.06 15.88
N ARG A 176 18.10 15.93 15.23
CA ARG A 176 17.12 15.07 14.56
C ARG A 176 16.10 14.51 15.55
N ASP A 177 16.55 14.03 16.72
CA ASP A 177 15.68 13.50 17.76
C ASP A 177 14.75 14.58 18.31
N TYR A 178 15.27 15.78 18.57
CA TYR A 178 14.46 16.93 18.97
C TYR A 178 13.39 17.25 17.93
N LEU A 179 13.78 17.37 16.65
CA LEU A 179 12.84 17.67 15.58
C LEU A 179 11.79 16.55 15.41
N GLN A 180 12.14 15.27 15.52
CA GLN A 180 11.14 14.20 15.49
C GLN A 180 10.08 14.36 16.59
N GLN A 181 10.48 14.86 17.76
CA GLN A 181 9.58 15.03 18.90
C GLN A 181 8.71 16.29 18.82
N HIS A 182 9.26 17.38 18.27
CA HIS A 182 8.69 18.74 18.39
C HIS A 182 8.31 19.38 17.05
N ALA A 183 8.92 18.96 15.94
CA ALA A 183 8.70 19.59 14.65
C ALA A 183 7.25 19.47 14.21
N VAL A 184 6.78 20.50 13.52
CA VAL A 184 5.41 20.63 13.04
C VAL A 184 5.43 20.67 11.53
N LEU A 185 4.78 19.69 10.91
CA LEU A 185 4.52 19.72 9.49
C LEU A 185 3.37 20.68 9.23
N THR A 186 3.62 21.68 8.41
CA THR A 186 2.60 22.65 7.99
C THR A 186 2.31 22.52 6.51
N ALA A 187 1.04 22.70 6.13
CA ALA A 187 0.64 22.74 4.73
C ALA A 187 -0.32 23.91 4.48
N THR A 188 -0.05 24.62 3.38
CA THR A 188 -0.84 25.77 2.95
C THR A 188 -1.24 25.68 1.48
N LEU A 189 -2.43 26.19 1.15
CA LEU A 189 -2.91 26.25 -0.23
C LEU A 189 -2.02 27.18 -1.09
N VAL A 190 -1.64 26.70 -2.28
CA VAL A 190 -1.14 27.57 -3.34
C VAL A 190 -2.32 28.36 -3.92
N LYS A 191 -2.46 29.64 -3.52
CA LYS A 191 -3.64 30.49 -3.81
C LYS A 191 -4.12 30.46 -5.28
N SER A 192 -3.21 30.37 -6.23
CA SER A 192 -3.55 30.32 -7.66
C SER A 192 -4.26 29.03 -8.12
N LYS A 193 -4.34 28.00 -7.27
CA LYS A 193 -4.85 26.67 -7.60
C LYS A 193 -6.13 26.25 -6.84
N GLU A 194 -6.76 27.17 -6.09
CA GLU A 194 -7.90 26.88 -5.19
C GLU A 194 -9.03 26.08 -5.85
N LYS A 195 -9.43 26.43 -7.08
CA LYS A 195 -10.52 25.73 -7.79
C LYS A 195 -10.22 24.25 -8.04
N ASN A 196 -8.96 23.92 -8.33
CA ASN A 196 -8.53 22.56 -8.65
C ASN A 196 -8.06 21.77 -7.42
N ALA A 197 -7.78 22.47 -6.31
CA ALA A 197 -7.27 21.90 -5.07
C ALA A 197 -8.38 21.44 -4.10
N GLN A 198 -9.67 21.49 -4.47
CA GLN A 198 -10.79 21.20 -3.55
C GLN A 198 -10.71 19.81 -2.88
N LYS A 199 -10.08 18.83 -3.55
CA LYS A 199 -9.81 17.50 -2.96
C LYS A 199 -8.87 17.53 -1.76
N PHE A 200 -8.04 18.56 -1.62
CA PHE A 200 -7.10 18.78 -0.51
C PHE A 200 -7.60 19.83 0.48
N LYS A 201 -8.89 20.21 0.45
CA LYS A 201 -9.42 21.31 1.27
C LYS A 201 -9.20 21.12 2.77
N ASP A 202 -9.18 19.88 3.24
CA ASP A 202 -8.89 19.54 4.65
C ASP A 202 -7.42 19.87 5.04
N TYR A 203 -6.57 20.17 4.06
CA TYR A 203 -5.14 20.48 4.21
C TYR A 203 -4.75 21.90 3.77
N PHE A 204 -5.70 22.80 3.55
CA PHE A 204 -5.42 24.18 3.08
C PHE A 204 -4.76 25.06 4.15
N ASP A 205 -5.00 24.73 5.42
CA ASP A 205 -4.42 25.36 6.60
C ASP A 205 -4.24 24.26 7.65
N TYR A 206 -3.18 23.46 7.47
CA TYR A 206 -2.92 22.27 8.27
C TYR A 206 -1.62 22.43 9.04
N ASP A 207 -1.65 22.07 10.32
CA ASP A 207 -0.47 21.91 11.16
C ASP A 207 -0.58 20.63 12.00
N GLU A 208 0.48 19.83 12.06
CA GLU A 208 0.53 18.68 12.96
C GLU A 208 1.95 18.33 13.36
N VAL A 209 2.13 17.90 14.62
CA VAL A 209 3.41 17.43 15.13
C VAL A 209 3.85 16.19 14.35
N TRP A 210 5.08 16.20 13.83
CA TRP A 210 5.65 15.18 12.93
C TRP A 210 5.39 13.74 13.39
N LYS A 211 5.67 13.42 14.66
CA LYS A 211 5.50 12.06 15.20
C LYS A 211 4.06 11.54 15.24
N LYS A 212 3.06 12.43 15.19
CA LYS A 212 1.64 12.08 15.29
C LYS A 212 0.98 11.87 13.93
N ILE A 213 1.65 12.24 12.84
CA ILE A 213 1.06 12.22 11.49
C ILE A 213 0.87 10.77 11.03
N PRO A 214 -0.38 10.34 10.76
CA PRO A 214 -0.67 9.01 10.24
C PRO A 214 -0.36 8.94 8.74
N SER A 215 -0.09 7.71 8.26
CA SER A 215 0.31 7.43 6.88
C SER A 215 -0.58 8.09 5.82
N HIS A 216 -1.91 7.91 5.91
CA HIS A 216 -2.84 8.43 4.90
C HIS A 216 -2.82 9.97 4.78
N ARG A 217 -2.59 10.70 5.88
CA ARG A 217 -2.48 12.16 5.85
C ARG A 217 -1.15 12.59 5.27
N ALA A 218 -0.05 11.93 5.64
CA ALA A 218 1.27 12.19 5.06
C ALA A 218 1.24 12.00 3.53
N LEU A 219 0.68 10.88 3.03
CA LEU A 219 0.55 10.63 1.59
C LEU A 219 -0.33 11.68 0.88
N ALA A 220 -1.44 12.09 1.49
CA ALA A 220 -2.28 13.14 0.93
C ALA A 220 -1.55 14.49 0.82
N LEU A 221 -0.76 14.84 1.83
CA LEU A 221 0.07 16.06 1.85
C LEU A 221 1.15 16.02 0.77
N PHE A 222 1.90 14.92 0.67
CA PHE A 222 2.94 14.75 -0.35
C PHE A 222 2.36 14.72 -1.76
N ARG A 223 1.18 14.11 -1.96
CA ARG A 223 0.47 14.17 -3.24
C ARG A 223 0.07 15.61 -3.58
N GLY A 224 -0.49 16.34 -2.63
CA GLY A 224 -0.86 17.75 -2.81
C GLY A 224 0.36 18.62 -3.15
N GLN A 225 1.52 18.34 -2.54
CA GLN A 225 2.79 18.99 -2.84
C GLN A 225 3.28 18.65 -4.26
N LYS A 226 3.29 17.36 -4.62
CA LYS A 226 3.73 16.86 -5.94
C LYS A 226 2.87 17.42 -7.08
N GLU A 227 1.56 17.55 -6.87
CA GLU A 227 0.63 18.15 -7.82
C GLU A 227 0.68 19.70 -7.84
N GLY A 228 1.52 20.32 -6.99
CA GLY A 228 1.67 21.78 -6.91
C GLY A 228 0.46 22.52 -6.30
N MET A 229 -0.41 21.80 -5.59
CA MET A 229 -1.63 22.33 -4.97
C MET A 229 -1.38 22.82 -3.54
N LEU A 230 -0.47 22.16 -2.82
CA LEU A 230 -0.08 22.51 -1.45
C LEU A 230 1.39 22.88 -1.38
N ARG A 231 1.73 23.76 -0.44
CA ARG A 231 3.10 24.00 0.01
C ARG A 231 3.27 23.36 1.38
N VAL A 232 4.14 22.36 1.46
CA VAL A 232 4.47 21.64 2.70
C VAL A 232 5.81 22.13 3.22
N LYS A 233 5.90 22.39 4.53
CA LYS A 233 7.13 22.80 5.23
C LYS A 233 7.21 22.14 6.60
N LEU A 234 8.41 21.92 7.10
CA LEU A 234 8.65 21.47 8.47
C LEU A 234 9.16 22.64 9.33
N LEU A 235 8.40 23.02 10.35
CA LEU A 235 8.84 23.99 11.35
C LEU A 235 9.51 23.26 12.51
N PRO A 236 10.60 23.80 13.11
CA PRO A 236 11.30 23.14 14.22
C PRO A 236 10.41 22.87 15.44
N SER A 237 9.46 23.76 15.72
CA SER A 237 8.38 23.55 16.69
C SER A 237 7.26 24.57 16.46
N ARG A 238 6.19 24.55 17.30
CA ARG A 238 5.18 25.63 17.32
C ARG A 238 5.72 26.95 17.88
N ASP A 239 6.68 26.86 18.80
CA ASP A 239 7.48 27.99 19.29
C ASP A 239 8.81 27.97 18.53
N GLU A 240 8.82 28.63 17.36
CA GLU A 240 9.99 28.63 16.49
C GLU A 240 11.19 29.30 17.15
N GLU A 241 10.98 30.38 17.91
CA GLU A 241 12.06 31.13 18.55
C GLU A 241 12.79 30.27 19.58
N GLN A 242 12.04 29.65 20.50
CA GLN A 242 12.61 28.75 21.49
C GLN A 242 13.32 27.55 20.84
N ALA A 243 12.73 26.98 19.78
CA ALA A 243 13.31 25.85 19.08
C ALA A 243 14.60 26.22 18.35
N HIS A 244 14.64 27.38 17.68
CA HIS A 244 15.87 27.88 17.05
C HIS A 244 16.96 28.10 18.10
N THR A 245 16.65 28.72 19.24
CA THR A 245 17.63 28.91 20.32
C THR A 245 18.17 27.58 20.84
N TRP A 246 17.32 26.60 21.11
CA TRP A 246 17.77 25.28 21.59
C TRP A 246 18.65 24.58 20.56
N CYS A 247 18.25 24.58 19.28
CA CYS A 247 19.03 23.96 18.21
C CYS A 247 20.37 24.66 17.98
N GLU A 248 20.40 26.00 18.02
CA GLU A 248 21.63 26.80 17.94
C GLU A 248 22.56 26.49 19.12
N GLN A 249 22.03 26.37 20.35
CA GLN A 249 22.82 25.99 21.53
C GLN A 249 23.42 24.58 21.43
N THR A 250 22.62 23.59 21.02
CA THR A 250 23.09 22.21 20.82
C THR A 250 24.19 22.15 19.75
N LEU A 251 24.04 22.91 18.67
CA LEU A 251 25.05 23.01 17.62
C LEU A 251 26.32 23.73 18.13
N ALA A 252 26.18 24.83 18.87
CA ALA A 252 27.30 25.57 19.45
C ALA A 252 28.16 24.70 20.40
N GLN A 253 27.51 23.89 21.25
CA GLN A 253 28.17 22.98 22.18
C GLN A 253 29.08 21.96 21.48
N SER A 254 28.74 21.55 20.26
CA SER A 254 29.52 20.57 19.49
C SER A 254 30.93 21.02 19.12
N LEU A 255 31.17 22.34 19.07
CA LEU A 255 32.49 22.94 18.88
C LEU A 255 32.91 23.83 20.05
N HIS A 256 32.32 23.63 21.24
CA HIS A 256 32.60 24.40 22.46
C HIS A 256 32.42 25.92 22.30
N ILE A 257 31.47 26.34 21.47
CA ILE A 257 31.14 27.76 21.29
C ILE A 257 30.21 28.19 22.43
N HIS A 258 30.65 29.17 23.21
CA HIS A 258 29.92 29.77 24.32
C HIS A 258 29.80 31.28 24.11
N HIS A 259 28.80 31.92 24.72
CA HIS A 259 28.67 33.39 24.74
C HIS A 259 28.86 33.86 26.19
N GLN A 260 30.05 34.36 26.48
CA GLN A 260 30.49 34.88 27.79
C GLN A 260 30.80 36.38 27.73
N GLY A 261 30.57 37.03 26.58
CA GLY A 261 30.83 38.44 26.35
C GLY A 261 32.24 38.73 25.81
N GLU A 262 32.91 37.72 25.27
CA GLU A 262 34.24 37.85 24.67
C GLU A 262 34.20 38.42 23.25
N ALA A 263 35.33 38.92 22.76
CA ALA A 263 35.40 39.70 21.52
C ALA A 263 34.98 38.93 20.25
N ALA A 264 35.13 37.60 20.23
CA ALA A 264 34.74 36.75 19.11
C ALA A 264 33.31 36.16 19.23
N ASP A 265 32.69 36.24 20.41
CA ASP A 265 31.49 35.46 20.71
C ASP A 265 30.33 35.79 19.77
N ASP A 266 30.10 37.07 19.47
CA ASP A 266 29.01 37.49 18.57
C ASP A 266 29.21 36.97 17.14
N TRP A 267 30.45 36.97 16.64
CA TRP A 267 30.78 36.43 15.32
C TRP A 267 30.63 34.90 15.28
N LEU A 268 31.09 34.20 16.32
CA LEU A 268 30.92 32.75 16.45
C LEU A 268 29.44 32.36 16.55
N GLN A 269 28.63 33.09 17.31
CA GLN A 269 27.18 32.87 17.37
C GLN A 269 26.50 33.13 16.02
N GLN A 270 26.97 34.12 15.25
CA GLN A 270 26.52 34.33 13.89
C GLN A 270 26.85 33.13 12.99
N CYS A 271 28.05 32.56 13.10
CA CYS A 271 28.44 31.33 12.39
C CYS A 271 27.51 30.17 12.74
N VAL A 272 27.19 29.97 14.02
CA VAL A 272 26.26 28.93 14.50
C VAL A 272 24.86 29.13 13.91
N ARG A 273 24.32 30.34 14.02
CA ARG A 273 22.98 30.68 13.48
C ARG A 273 22.89 30.41 11.97
N LEU A 274 23.92 30.79 11.22
CA LEU A 274 23.97 30.56 9.79
C LEU A 274 24.13 29.07 9.46
N ALA A 275 24.97 28.34 10.19
CA ALA A 275 25.11 26.89 10.04
C ALA A 275 23.77 26.18 10.27
N TRP A 276 23.06 26.53 11.35
CA TRP A 276 21.73 26.01 11.67
C TRP A 276 20.74 26.30 10.56
N LYS A 277 20.49 27.59 10.24
CA LYS A 277 19.41 27.99 9.33
C LYS A 277 19.66 27.65 7.86
N SER A 278 20.92 27.68 7.41
CA SER A 278 21.23 27.54 5.99
C SER A 278 21.74 26.15 5.58
N LYS A 279 22.21 25.33 6.52
CA LYS A 279 22.71 23.97 6.24
C LYS A 279 21.95 22.91 7.03
N VAL A 280 22.06 22.94 8.36
CA VAL A 280 21.62 21.83 9.21
C VAL A 280 20.11 21.67 9.18
N LEU A 281 19.34 22.75 9.36
CA LEU A 281 17.88 22.67 9.32
C LEU A 281 17.35 22.20 7.96
N MET A 282 17.93 22.68 6.85
CA MET A 282 17.50 22.24 5.51
C MET A 282 17.79 20.75 5.28
N HIS A 283 18.94 20.27 5.74
CA HIS A 283 19.32 18.87 5.67
C HIS A 283 18.37 18.00 6.52
N LEU A 284 18.16 18.36 7.78
CA LEU A 284 17.30 17.61 8.69
C LEU A 284 15.82 17.67 8.27
N GLU A 285 15.34 18.79 7.71
CA GLU A 285 14.00 18.88 7.13
C GLU A 285 13.84 17.88 5.99
N ALA A 286 14.79 17.83 5.04
CA ALA A 286 14.74 16.87 3.95
C ALA A 286 14.75 15.42 4.45
N ASP A 287 15.61 15.10 5.42
CA ASP A 287 15.71 13.78 6.03
C ASP A 287 14.39 13.38 6.72
N LEU A 288 13.79 14.27 7.51
CA LEU A 288 12.56 14.00 8.26
C LEU A 288 11.34 13.89 7.36
N LEU A 289 11.27 14.69 6.29
CA LEU A 289 10.22 14.55 5.28
C LEU A 289 10.35 13.21 4.54
N MET A 290 11.57 12.82 4.18
CA MET A 290 11.82 11.53 3.53
C MET A 290 11.53 10.34 4.46
N ALA A 291 11.88 10.45 5.74
CA ALA A 291 11.57 9.44 6.76
C ALA A 291 10.06 9.31 6.97
N LEU A 292 9.33 10.43 7.08
CA LEU A 292 7.87 10.43 7.18
C LEU A 292 7.22 9.80 5.94
N ARG A 293 7.72 10.14 4.75
CA ARG A 293 7.25 9.56 3.49
C ARG A 293 7.49 8.06 3.46
N THR A 294 8.70 7.61 3.75
CA THR A 294 9.06 6.17 3.77
C THR A 294 8.16 5.41 4.73
N LYS A 295 7.99 5.90 5.96
CA LYS A 295 7.11 5.30 6.98
C LYS A 295 5.65 5.25 6.51
N ALA A 296 5.17 6.31 5.85
CA ALA A 296 3.82 6.36 5.34
C ALA A 296 3.60 5.37 4.19
N GLU A 297 4.54 5.29 3.25
CA GLU A 297 4.51 4.35 2.14
C GLU A 297 4.57 2.90 2.62
N GLU A 298 5.41 2.58 3.61
CA GLU A 298 5.50 1.26 4.25
C GLU A 298 4.15 0.78 4.79
N GLU A 299 3.50 1.63 5.59
CA GLU A 299 2.22 1.29 6.18
C GLU A 299 1.13 1.13 5.11
N ALA A 300 1.12 2.00 4.10
CA ALA A 300 0.17 1.92 3.00
C ALA A 300 0.37 0.64 2.17
N ILE A 301 1.61 0.30 1.84
CA ILE A 301 1.94 -0.94 1.11
C ILE A 301 1.51 -2.18 1.93
N ARG A 302 1.69 -2.16 3.26
CA ARG A 302 1.20 -3.24 4.13
C ARG A 302 -0.32 -3.40 4.05
N VAL A 303 -1.07 -2.29 4.04
CA VAL A 303 -2.52 -2.29 3.84
C VAL A 303 -2.89 -2.84 2.45
N PHE A 304 -2.16 -2.45 1.41
CA PHE A 304 -2.39 -2.95 0.04
C PHE A 304 -2.12 -4.45 -0.08
N ALA A 305 -1.04 -4.95 0.51
CA ALA A 305 -0.69 -6.37 0.58
C ALA A 305 -1.81 -7.19 1.23
N ASN A 306 -2.35 -6.67 2.33
CA ASN A 306 -3.45 -7.24 3.07
C ASN A 306 -4.75 -7.30 2.26
N ASN A 307 -5.13 -6.21 1.60
CA ASN A 307 -6.31 -6.18 0.74
C ASN A 307 -6.17 -7.10 -0.47
N LEU A 308 -4.98 -7.17 -1.07
CA LEU A 308 -4.71 -8.12 -2.16
C LEU A 308 -4.88 -9.57 -1.68
N ARG A 309 -4.34 -9.90 -0.49
CA ARG A 309 -4.50 -11.24 0.09
C ARG A 309 -5.97 -11.63 0.25
N ASP A 310 -6.79 -10.71 0.76
CA ASP A 310 -8.23 -10.93 0.94
C ASP A 310 -8.94 -11.16 -0.41
N LEU A 311 -8.56 -10.42 -1.46
CA LEU A 311 -9.10 -10.61 -2.81
C LEU A 311 -8.69 -11.94 -3.45
N LEU A 312 -7.44 -12.34 -3.30
CA LEU A 312 -6.91 -13.59 -3.86
C LEU A 312 -7.49 -14.83 -3.16
N LEU A 313 -7.76 -14.72 -1.86
CA LEU A 313 -8.33 -15.79 -1.05
C LEU A 313 -9.85 -15.69 -0.90
N ALA A 314 -10.51 -14.88 -1.75
CA ALA A 314 -11.96 -14.84 -1.83
C ALA A 314 -12.51 -16.20 -2.26
N ALA A 315 -13.73 -16.51 -1.78
CA ALA A 315 -14.37 -17.79 -2.06
C ALA A 315 -14.59 -17.98 -3.58
N PRO A 316 -14.07 -19.08 -4.18
CA PRO A 316 -14.38 -19.42 -5.57
C PRO A 316 -15.82 -19.92 -5.66
N ALA A 317 -16.58 -19.48 -6.68
CA ALA A 317 -17.91 -20.04 -6.94
C ALA A 317 -17.86 -21.45 -7.56
N GLY A 318 -16.67 -21.85 -8.05
CA GLY A 318 -16.39 -23.19 -8.57
C GLY A 318 -16.72 -23.35 -10.06
N PRO A 319 -16.66 -24.60 -10.56
CA PRO A 319 -16.81 -24.92 -11.97
C PRO A 319 -18.28 -24.86 -12.42
N ARG A 320 -18.84 -23.65 -12.49
CA ARG A 320 -20.23 -23.37 -12.87
C ARG A 320 -20.25 -22.49 -14.11
N ALA A 321 -21.13 -22.79 -15.07
CA ALA A 321 -21.28 -21.97 -16.28
C ALA A 321 -21.66 -20.53 -15.88
N THR A 322 -20.90 -19.55 -16.36
CA THR A 322 -20.97 -18.17 -15.85
C THR A 322 -21.11 -17.17 -16.98
N MET A 323 -22.05 -16.25 -16.84
CA MET A 323 -22.18 -15.08 -17.70
C MET A 323 -21.54 -13.86 -17.03
N GLY A 324 -20.49 -13.32 -17.62
CA GLY A 324 -19.85 -12.08 -17.20
C GLY A 324 -20.48 -10.88 -17.88
N LEU A 325 -20.90 -9.90 -17.08
CA LEU A 325 -21.42 -8.61 -17.50
C LEU A 325 -20.45 -7.52 -17.03
N ASP A 326 -19.76 -6.90 -18.00
CA ASP A 326 -18.95 -5.71 -17.77
C ASP A 326 -19.80 -4.46 -18.05
N PRO A 327 -20.31 -3.77 -17.02
CA PRO A 327 -21.27 -2.70 -17.17
C PRO A 327 -20.73 -1.51 -17.97
N GLY A 328 -21.63 -0.83 -18.65
CA GLY A 328 -21.30 0.41 -19.35
C GLY A 328 -22.53 1.12 -19.83
N ILE A 329 -22.56 2.44 -19.65
CA ILE A 329 -23.70 3.28 -20.02
C ILE A 329 -23.63 3.58 -21.53
N ARG A 330 -22.70 4.45 -21.94
CA ARG A 330 -22.60 4.90 -23.34
C ARG A 330 -22.08 3.81 -24.29
N THR A 331 -21.16 2.97 -23.83
CA THR A 331 -20.51 1.92 -24.62
C THR A 331 -21.27 0.58 -24.58
N GLY A 332 -22.42 0.53 -23.89
CA GLY A 332 -23.14 -0.70 -23.64
C GLY A 332 -22.50 -1.58 -22.57
N VAL A 333 -23.25 -2.61 -22.19
CA VAL A 333 -22.80 -3.68 -21.30
C VAL A 333 -22.18 -4.77 -22.17
N LYS A 334 -20.94 -5.14 -21.85
CA LYS A 334 -20.22 -6.20 -22.55
C LYS A 334 -20.54 -7.53 -21.89
N VAL A 335 -20.85 -8.53 -22.69
CA VAL A 335 -21.33 -9.84 -22.23
C VAL A 335 -20.37 -10.90 -22.72
N ALA A 336 -19.97 -11.80 -21.83
CA ALA A 336 -19.23 -13.00 -22.16
C ALA A 336 -19.84 -14.20 -21.40
N VAL A 337 -19.94 -15.35 -22.06
CA VAL A 337 -20.40 -16.59 -21.42
C VAL A 337 -19.25 -17.58 -21.40
N THR A 338 -18.96 -18.14 -20.23
CA THR A 338 -17.98 -19.20 -20.03
C THR A 338 -18.63 -20.50 -19.60
N ASP A 339 -18.07 -21.63 -20.03
CA ASP A 339 -18.45 -22.94 -19.51
C ASP A 339 -17.86 -23.18 -18.10
N VAL A 340 -18.11 -24.37 -17.56
CA VAL A 340 -17.61 -24.82 -16.25
C VAL A 340 -16.08 -24.84 -16.13
N THR A 341 -15.35 -24.88 -17.25
CA THR A 341 -13.88 -24.85 -17.30
C THR A 341 -13.32 -23.43 -17.47
N GLY A 342 -14.18 -22.45 -17.70
CA GLY A 342 -13.80 -21.07 -18.01
C GLY A 342 -13.52 -20.84 -19.51
N LYS A 343 -13.81 -21.79 -20.39
CA LYS A 343 -13.72 -21.59 -21.84
C LYS A 343 -14.82 -20.63 -22.29
N VAL A 344 -14.46 -19.63 -23.10
CA VAL A 344 -15.43 -18.68 -23.66
C VAL A 344 -16.27 -19.37 -24.73
N LEU A 345 -17.59 -19.32 -24.57
CA LEU A 345 -18.57 -19.94 -25.46
C LEU A 345 -19.22 -18.92 -26.40
N ASP A 346 -19.51 -17.72 -25.90
CA ASP A 346 -20.19 -16.68 -26.66
C ASP A 346 -19.88 -15.29 -26.08
N THR A 347 -19.97 -14.26 -26.91
CA THR A 347 -19.81 -12.87 -26.49
C THR A 347 -20.73 -11.93 -27.26
N THR A 348 -21.19 -10.87 -26.62
CA THR A 348 -21.97 -9.83 -27.29
C THR A 348 -21.87 -8.49 -26.56
N THR A 349 -22.45 -7.43 -27.14
CA THR A 349 -22.62 -6.14 -26.46
C THR A 349 -24.09 -5.75 -26.54
N ILE A 350 -24.69 -5.48 -25.38
CA ILE A 350 -26.08 -5.05 -25.25
C ILE A 350 -26.14 -3.58 -24.83
N TYR A 351 -27.22 -2.90 -25.18
CA TYR A 351 -27.39 -1.46 -24.92
C TYR A 351 -28.67 -1.14 -24.11
N PRO A 352 -28.81 -1.72 -22.90
CA PRO A 352 -29.99 -1.53 -22.05
C PRO A 352 -30.14 -0.08 -21.55
N HIS A 353 -29.02 0.63 -21.38
CA HIS A 353 -28.95 1.92 -20.69
C HIS A 353 -29.04 3.11 -21.65
N ALA A 354 -29.12 4.32 -21.09
CA ALA A 354 -29.04 5.54 -21.90
C ALA A 354 -27.68 5.62 -22.66
N PRO A 355 -27.64 6.09 -23.91
CA PRO A 355 -28.72 6.75 -24.65
C PRO A 355 -29.66 5.79 -25.41
N ALA A 356 -29.29 4.52 -25.61
CA ALA A 356 -30.01 3.60 -26.48
C ALA A 356 -31.33 3.07 -25.86
N LYS A 357 -31.35 2.85 -24.54
CA LYS A 357 -32.52 2.42 -23.75
C LYS A 357 -33.20 1.14 -24.26
N ARG A 358 -32.45 0.16 -24.77
CA ARG A 358 -32.97 -1.09 -25.34
C ARG A 358 -33.11 -2.19 -24.29
N TRP A 359 -33.93 -1.93 -23.27
CA TRP A 359 -34.05 -2.81 -22.09
C TRP A 359 -34.58 -4.21 -22.42
N GLN A 360 -35.70 -4.31 -23.14
CA GLN A 360 -36.32 -5.60 -23.45
C GLN A 360 -35.51 -6.43 -24.47
N GLU A 361 -34.87 -5.78 -25.44
CA GLU A 361 -33.94 -6.44 -26.36
C GLU A 361 -32.75 -7.04 -25.59
N ALA A 362 -32.22 -6.31 -24.61
CA ALA A 362 -31.14 -6.78 -23.74
C ALA A 362 -31.59 -7.98 -22.90
N ILE A 363 -32.76 -7.94 -22.26
CA ILE A 363 -33.30 -9.08 -21.51
C ILE A 363 -33.44 -10.31 -22.42
N ALA A 364 -34.04 -10.16 -23.61
CA ALA A 364 -34.20 -11.27 -24.54
C ALA A 364 -32.86 -11.87 -24.98
N ALA A 365 -31.87 -11.03 -25.30
CA ALA A 365 -30.53 -11.48 -25.67
C ALA A 365 -29.84 -12.25 -24.53
N LEU A 366 -29.94 -11.76 -23.29
CA LEU A 366 -29.39 -12.44 -22.12
C LEU A 366 -30.10 -13.77 -21.84
N ALA A 367 -31.43 -13.82 -21.95
CA ALA A 367 -32.20 -15.05 -21.77
C ALA A 367 -31.79 -16.14 -22.78
N VAL A 368 -31.63 -15.77 -24.06
CA VAL A 368 -31.19 -16.70 -25.11
C VAL A 368 -29.79 -17.26 -24.80
N LEU A 369 -28.85 -16.41 -24.41
CA LEU A 369 -27.50 -16.85 -24.05
C LEU A 369 -27.49 -17.73 -22.80
N ALA A 370 -28.28 -17.37 -21.80
CA ALA A 370 -28.41 -18.13 -20.56
C ALA A 370 -28.97 -19.53 -20.80
N ASP A 371 -30.06 -19.63 -21.57
CA ASP A 371 -30.68 -20.92 -21.92
C ASP A 371 -29.76 -21.77 -22.81
N LYS A 372 -29.21 -21.19 -23.88
CA LYS A 372 -28.32 -21.88 -24.84
C LYS A 372 -27.12 -22.53 -24.16
N HIS A 373 -26.55 -21.86 -23.15
CA HIS A 373 -25.31 -22.28 -22.50
C HIS A 373 -25.52 -22.82 -21.09
N GLN A 374 -26.78 -22.97 -20.65
CA GLN A 374 -27.13 -23.45 -19.31
C GLN A 374 -26.39 -22.67 -18.22
N VAL A 375 -26.43 -21.34 -18.33
CA VAL A 375 -25.78 -20.43 -17.39
C VAL A 375 -26.41 -20.58 -16.03
N ASP A 376 -25.55 -20.66 -15.02
CA ASP A 376 -25.95 -20.82 -13.62
C ASP A 376 -25.63 -19.54 -12.82
N LEU A 377 -24.47 -18.95 -13.08
CA LEU A 377 -24.01 -17.73 -12.42
C LEU A 377 -24.02 -16.52 -13.36
N VAL A 378 -24.38 -15.34 -12.85
CA VAL A 378 -24.23 -14.07 -13.56
C VAL A 378 -23.29 -13.16 -12.77
N ALA A 379 -22.05 -13.04 -13.24
CA ALA A 379 -21.03 -12.18 -12.65
C ALA A 379 -21.19 -10.75 -13.19
N ILE A 380 -21.42 -9.78 -12.31
CA ILE A 380 -21.64 -8.37 -12.69
C ILE A 380 -20.49 -7.54 -12.13
N GLY A 381 -19.75 -6.86 -13.00
CA GLY A 381 -18.70 -5.93 -12.58
C GLY A 381 -19.26 -4.81 -11.70
N ASN A 382 -18.52 -4.38 -10.68
CA ASN A 382 -18.94 -3.31 -9.77
C ASN A 382 -18.66 -1.88 -10.29
N GLY A 383 -18.38 -1.70 -11.58
CA GLY A 383 -18.08 -0.41 -12.19
C GLY A 383 -19.25 0.49 -12.51
N THR A 384 -19.06 1.34 -13.52
CA THR A 384 -20.06 2.32 -13.95
C THR A 384 -21.21 1.65 -14.70
N GLY A 385 -22.44 1.80 -14.19
CA GLY A 385 -23.62 1.13 -14.75
C GLY A 385 -23.92 -0.23 -14.11
N SER A 386 -23.19 -0.63 -13.07
CA SER A 386 -23.34 -1.91 -12.39
C SER A 386 -24.73 -2.11 -11.79
N ARG A 387 -25.30 -1.09 -11.14
CA ARG A 387 -26.66 -1.16 -10.58
C ARG A 387 -27.74 -1.35 -11.64
N GLU A 388 -27.68 -0.57 -12.72
CA GLU A 388 -28.66 -0.68 -13.79
C GLU A 388 -28.54 -2.06 -14.46
N THR A 389 -27.34 -2.62 -14.49
CA THR A 389 -27.09 -3.97 -14.99
C THR A 389 -27.57 -5.05 -14.00
N GLU A 390 -27.40 -4.85 -12.70
CA GLU A 390 -27.98 -5.71 -11.66
C GLU A 390 -29.51 -5.73 -11.74
N LYS A 391 -30.13 -4.54 -11.87
CA LYS A 391 -31.58 -4.44 -12.09
C LYS A 391 -32.01 -5.16 -13.36
N LEU A 392 -31.26 -5.04 -14.45
CA LEU A 392 -31.54 -5.75 -15.69
C LEU A 392 -31.55 -7.28 -15.48
N VAL A 393 -30.60 -7.80 -14.69
CA VAL A 393 -30.53 -9.23 -14.37
C VAL A 393 -31.68 -9.66 -13.43
N HIS A 394 -32.07 -8.81 -12.48
CA HIS A 394 -33.25 -9.08 -11.64
C HIS A 394 -34.54 -9.15 -12.48
N ASP A 395 -34.77 -8.18 -13.37
CA ASP A 395 -35.91 -8.18 -14.28
C ASP A 395 -35.88 -9.42 -15.22
N LEU A 396 -34.70 -9.86 -15.65
CA LEU A 396 -34.50 -11.11 -16.39
C LEU A 396 -34.91 -12.34 -15.56
N GLN A 397 -34.52 -12.41 -14.29
CA GLN A 397 -34.91 -13.51 -13.39
C GLN A 397 -36.42 -13.55 -13.14
N GLU A 398 -37.07 -12.39 -12.98
CA GLU A 398 -38.53 -12.31 -12.81
C GLU A 398 -39.28 -12.77 -14.06
N GLN A 399 -38.77 -12.42 -15.25
CA GLN A 399 -39.39 -12.82 -16.52
C GLN A 399 -39.11 -14.28 -16.92
N PHE A 400 -37.95 -14.83 -16.53
CA PHE A 400 -37.49 -16.17 -16.89
C PHE A 400 -37.01 -16.96 -15.66
N PRO A 401 -37.88 -17.24 -14.67
CA PRO A 401 -37.51 -17.90 -13.42
C PRO A 401 -36.98 -19.33 -13.60
N GLN A 402 -37.31 -20.00 -14.71
CA GLN A 402 -36.83 -21.34 -15.06
C GLN A 402 -35.32 -21.40 -15.35
N LEU A 403 -34.66 -20.26 -15.58
CA LEU A 403 -33.22 -20.21 -15.83
C LEU A 403 -32.39 -20.36 -14.55
N HIS A 404 -33.02 -20.22 -13.37
CA HIS A 404 -32.36 -20.39 -12.05
C HIS A 404 -31.05 -19.59 -11.87
N LEU A 405 -30.93 -18.44 -12.54
CA LEU A 405 -29.72 -17.62 -12.52
C LEU A 405 -29.41 -17.12 -11.11
N THR A 406 -28.13 -17.10 -10.74
CA THR A 406 -27.65 -16.51 -9.49
C THR A 406 -26.75 -15.30 -9.79
N PRO A 407 -27.25 -14.06 -9.61
CA PRO A 407 -26.43 -12.86 -9.82
C PRO A 407 -25.45 -12.65 -8.67
N VAL A 408 -24.24 -12.21 -9.01
CA VAL A 408 -23.16 -11.94 -8.06
C VAL A 408 -22.41 -10.69 -8.51
N ILE A 409 -22.27 -9.71 -7.62
CA ILE A 409 -21.39 -8.56 -7.87
C ILE A 409 -19.95 -8.98 -7.67
N VAL A 410 -19.09 -8.65 -8.63
CA VAL A 410 -17.66 -8.99 -8.64
C VAL A 410 -16.86 -7.71 -8.83
N SER A 411 -15.73 -7.61 -8.14
CA SER A 411 -14.79 -6.52 -8.36
C SER A 411 -14.29 -6.53 -9.81
N GLU A 412 -14.33 -5.39 -10.50
CA GLU A 412 -13.72 -5.21 -11.82
C GLU A 412 -12.26 -4.72 -11.74
N ALA A 413 -11.69 -4.60 -10.54
CA ALA A 413 -10.35 -4.08 -10.34
C ALA A 413 -9.33 -4.83 -11.21
N GLY A 414 -8.61 -4.11 -12.07
CA GLY A 414 -7.63 -4.67 -12.99
C GLY A 414 -8.21 -5.36 -14.24
N ALA A 415 -9.52 -5.50 -14.41
CA ALA A 415 -10.11 -6.12 -15.61
C ALA A 415 -9.77 -5.32 -16.89
N SER A 416 -9.78 -3.99 -16.81
CA SER A 416 -9.35 -3.11 -17.91
C SER A 416 -7.85 -3.21 -18.22
N VAL A 417 -7.03 -3.50 -17.20
CA VAL A 417 -5.58 -3.72 -17.36
C VAL A 417 -5.35 -5.06 -18.05
N TYR A 418 -6.04 -6.12 -17.61
CA TYR A 418 -6.01 -7.42 -18.26
C TYR A 418 -6.42 -7.33 -19.73
N SER A 419 -7.54 -6.67 -20.03
CA SER A 419 -8.07 -6.60 -21.40
C SER A 419 -7.11 -5.94 -22.40
N ALA A 420 -6.38 -4.93 -21.93
CA ALA A 420 -5.38 -4.20 -22.71
C ALA A 420 -3.98 -4.83 -22.64
N SER A 421 -3.78 -5.90 -21.87
CA SER A 421 -2.48 -6.55 -21.69
C SER A 421 -2.13 -7.46 -22.87
N GLU A 422 -0.83 -7.74 -23.03
CA GLU A 422 -0.35 -8.77 -23.95
C GLU A 422 -0.92 -10.16 -23.63
N THR A 423 -1.20 -10.44 -22.35
CA THR A 423 -1.78 -11.72 -21.92
C THR A 423 -3.21 -11.86 -22.44
N GLY A 424 -4.05 -10.83 -22.25
CA GLY A 424 -5.41 -10.82 -22.80
C GLY A 424 -5.42 -10.87 -24.32
N ALA A 425 -4.47 -10.20 -24.99
CA ALA A 425 -4.33 -10.25 -26.44
C ALA A 425 -3.91 -11.62 -26.98
N LYS A 426 -3.06 -12.36 -26.24
CA LYS A 426 -2.65 -13.72 -26.61
C LYS A 426 -3.74 -14.76 -26.34
N GLU A 427 -4.47 -14.63 -25.23
CA GLU A 427 -5.59 -15.53 -24.91
C GLU A 427 -6.75 -15.34 -25.92
N PHE A 428 -6.99 -14.09 -26.34
CA PHE A 428 -8.13 -13.74 -27.19
C PHE A 428 -7.76 -12.77 -28.33
N PRO A 429 -7.01 -13.24 -29.36
CA PRO A 429 -6.57 -12.40 -30.47
C PRO A 429 -7.74 -11.78 -31.25
N ASP A 430 -8.81 -12.55 -31.45
CA ASP A 430 -9.95 -12.18 -32.29
C ASP A 430 -11.06 -11.43 -31.53
N LEU A 431 -10.99 -11.35 -30.19
CA LEU A 431 -11.95 -10.58 -29.41
C LEU A 431 -11.50 -9.13 -29.29
N ASP A 432 -12.47 -8.22 -29.44
CA ASP A 432 -12.29 -6.81 -29.11
C ASP A 432 -11.84 -6.62 -27.66
N VAL A 433 -11.00 -5.61 -27.43
CA VAL A 433 -10.45 -5.29 -26.11
C VAL A 433 -11.55 -5.14 -25.06
N THR A 434 -12.69 -4.55 -25.40
CA THR A 434 -13.77 -4.31 -24.44
C THR A 434 -14.48 -5.59 -23.97
N LEU A 435 -14.50 -6.65 -24.79
CA LEU A 435 -15.14 -7.93 -24.46
C LEU A 435 -14.26 -8.79 -23.55
N ARG A 436 -12.93 -8.64 -23.62
CA ARG A 436 -11.97 -9.36 -22.77
C ARG A 436 -12.18 -9.04 -21.28
N GLY A 437 -12.63 -7.82 -20.97
CA GLY A 437 -12.99 -7.43 -19.60
C GLY A 437 -14.14 -8.28 -19.05
N ALA A 438 -15.19 -8.50 -19.84
CA ALA A 438 -16.34 -9.33 -19.45
C ALA A 438 -15.94 -10.80 -19.23
N VAL A 439 -15.02 -11.33 -20.04
CA VAL A 439 -14.44 -12.67 -19.84
C VAL A 439 -13.72 -12.75 -18.49
N SER A 440 -12.92 -11.74 -18.14
CA SER A 440 -12.21 -11.70 -16.86
C SER A 440 -13.17 -11.64 -15.67
N ILE A 441 -14.26 -10.88 -15.78
CA ILE A 441 -15.31 -10.82 -14.74
C ILE A 441 -15.96 -12.19 -14.53
N ALA A 442 -16.31 -12.91 -15.61
CA ALA A 442 -16.87 -14.26 -15.51
C ALA A 442 -15.93 -15.24 -14.80
N ARG A 443 -14.68 -15.32 -15.27
CA ARG A 443 -13.66 -16.25 -14.73
C ARG A 443 -13.27 -15.93 -13.29
N ARG A 444 -13.26 -14.66 -12.92
CA ARG A 444 -12.95 -14.21 -11.55
C ARG A 444 -14.01 -14.70 -10.55
N LEU A 445 -15.27 -14.81 -10.95
CA LEU A 445 -16.29 -15.42 -10.08
C LEU A 445 -16.04 -16.92 -9.88
N GLN A 446 -15.67 -17.63 -10.96
CA GLN A 446 -15.38 -19.06 -10.91
C GLN A 446 -14.20 -19.35 -9.97
N ASP A 447 -13.07 -18.67 -10.18
CA ASP A 447 -11.90 -18.70 -9.29
C ASP A 447 -11.15 -17.35 -9.29
N PRO A 448 -11.25 -16.55 -8.22
CA PRO A 448 -10.57 -15.26 -8.11
C PRO A 448 -9.04 -15.37 -8.23
N LEU A 449 -8.43 -16.39 -7.64
CA LEU A 449 -6.99 -16.57 -7.61
C LEU A 449 -6.45 -16.84 -9.01
N ALA A 450 -7.07 -17.79 -9.71
CA ALA A 450 -6.63 -18.23 -11.04
C ALA A 450 -6.73 -17.13 -12.11
N GLU A 451 -7.68 -16.20 -11.95
CA GLU A 451 -7.86 -15.09 -12.88
C GLU A 451 -7.04 -13.85 -12.49
N LEU A 452 -6.94 -13.50 -11.20
CA LEU A 452 -6.20 -12.31 -10.76
C LEU A 452 -4.69 -12.44 -10.95
N VAL A 453 -4.12 -13.64 -10.87
CA VAL A 453 -2.67 -13.88 -11.10
C VAL A 453 -2.22 -13.57 -12.53
N LYS A 454 -3.15 -13.42 -13.49
CA LYS A 454 -2.83 -13.02 -14.86
C LYS A 454 -2.54 -11.52 -14.99
N ILE A 455 -2.87 -10.74 -13.96
CA ILE A 455 -2.68 -9.30 -13.91
C ILE A 455 -1.43 -9.02 -13.08
N GLU A 456 -0.62 -8.05 -13.50
CA GLU A 456 0.49 -7.59 -12.68
C GLU A 456 -0.04 -7.12 -11.30
N PRO A 457 0.45 -7.65 -10.16
CA PRO A 457 -0.21 -7.43 -8.87
C PRO A 457 -0.34 -5.95 -8.47
N LYS A 458 0.67 -5.14 -8.80
CA LYS A 458 0.67 -3.68 -8.56
C LYS A 458 -0.35 -2.91 -9.39
N SER A 459 -0.94 -3.53 -10.39
CA SER A 459 -1.98 -2.96 -11.26
C SER A 459 -3.39 -3.36 -10.82
N ILE A 460 -3.51 -4.29 -9.86
CA ILE A 460 -4.78 -4.58 -9.19
C ILE A 460 -5.01 -3.44 -8.19
N GLY A 461 -6.11 -2.69 -8.36
CA GLY A 461 -6.44 -1.56 -7.48
C GLY A 461 -6.85 -2.04 -6.09
N VAL A 462 -5.93 -1.99 -5.13
CA VAL A 462 -6.10 -2.50 -3.76
C VAL A 462 -6.03 -1.39 -2.70
N GLY A 463 -5.99 -0.13 -3.12
CA GLY A 463 -5.72 0.99 -2.23
C GLY A 463 -5.82 2.38 -2.84
N GLN A 464 -6.25 3.34 -2.03
CA GLN A 464 -6.03 4.76 -2.33
C GLN A 464 -4.53 5.08 -2.29
N TYR A 465 -4.06 5.98 -3.15
CA TYR A 465 -2.66 6.41 -3.24
C TYR A 465 -1.66 5.32 -3.66
N GLN A 466 -2.13 4.19 -4.20
CA GLN A 466 -1.27 3.10 -4.69
C GLN A 466 -0.24 3.55 -5.75
N HIS A 467 -0.56 4.55 -6.57
CA HIS A 467 0.36 5.14 -7.55
C HIS A 467 1.31 6.20 -6.96
N ASP A 468 1.10 6.60 -5.70
CA ASP A 468 1.87 7.63 -5.02
C ASP A 468 2.99 7.06 -4.12
N VAL A 469 2.97 5.75 -3.86
CA VAL A 469 4.01 5.04 -3.08
C VAL A 469 5.18 4.56 -3.96
N ASN A 470 6.28 4.11 -3.34
CA ASN A 470 7.39 3.48 -4.04
C ASN A 470 6.94 2.22 -4.83
N GLN A 471 6.96 2.33 -6.17
CA GLN A 471 6.44 1.29 -7.07
C GLN A 471 7.28 0.00 -7.07
N THR A 472 8.60 0.09 -6.87
CA THR A 472 9.47 -1.09 -6.79
C THR A 472 9.19 -1.90 -5.54
N ARG A 473 9.04 -1.21 -4.40
CA ARG A 473 8.70 -1.87 -3.13
C ARG A 473 7.30 -2.44 -3.18
N LEU A 474 6.33 -1.70 -3.72
CA LEU A 474 4.96 -2.16 -3.91
C LEU A 474 4.92 -3.45 -4.74
N ALA A 475 5.58 -3.48 -5.90
CA ALA A 475 5.62 -4.65 -6.77
C ALA A 475 6.15 -5.88 -6.02
N ARG A 476 7.33 -5.76 -5.39
CA ARG A 476 7.94 -6.86 -4.63
C ARG A 476 7.04 -7.38 -3.51
N THR A 477 6.42 -6.49 -2.74
CA THR A 477 5.54 -6.90 -1.64
C THR A 477 4.26 -7.57 -2.15
N LEU A 478 3.65 -7.07 -3.23
CA LEU A 478 2.44 -7.68 -3.78
C LEU A 478 2.74 -9.01 -4.49
N ASP A 479 3.88 -9.14 -5.16
CA ASP A 479 4.32 -10.42 -5.74
C ASP A 479 4.51 -11.48 -4.65
N ALA A 480 5.09 -11.12 -3.50
CA ALA A 480 5.23 -12.02 -2.35
C ALA A 480 3.86 -12.46 -1.80
N VAL A 481 2.87 -11.56 -1.77
CA VAL A 481 1.49 -11.92 -1.37
C VAL A 481 0.87 -12.92 -2.34
N VAL A 482 1.07 -12.74 -3.65
CA VAL A 482 0.57 -13.68 -4.65
C VAL A 482 1.24 -15.04 -4.48
N GLU A 483 2.56 -15.08 -4.33
CA GLU A 483 3.31 -16.30 -4.03
C GLU A 483 2.75 -17.01 -2.79
N ASP A 484 2.56 -16.28 -1.68
CA ASP A 484 1.98 -16.85 -0.45
C ASP A 484 0.58 -17.45 -0.72
N CYS A 485 -0.30 -16.71 -1.40
CA CYS A 485 -1.67 -17.16 -1.66
C CYS A 485 -1.72 -18.39 -2.57
N VAL A 486 -0.92 -18.41 -3.64
CA VAL A 486 -0.84 -19.53 -4.60
C VAL A 486 -0.32 -20.79 -3.94
N ASN A 487 0.70 -20.68 -3.09
CA ASN A 487 1.27 -21.84 -2.41
C ASN A 487 0.42 -22.29 -1.20
N GLN A 488 -0.31 -21.36 -0.56
CA GLN A 488 -1.30 -21.69 0.47
C GLN A 488 -2.48 -22.47 -0.14
N VAL A 489 -3.04 -21.91 -1.22
CA VAL A 489 -3.62 -22.55 -2.41
C VAL A 489 -3.32 -24.03 -2.60
N GLY A 490 -2.16 -24.25 -3.21
CA GLY A 490 -1.81 -25.42 -4.00
C GLY A 490 -2.39 -25.30 -5.42
N VAL A 491 -1.72 -25.89 -6.41
CA VAL A 491 -2.07 -25.73 -7.83
C VAL A 491 -2.15 -27.09 -8.50
N ASP A 492 -3.25 -27.40 -9.19
CA ASP A 492 -3.31 -28.59 -10.04
C ASP A 492 -2.49 -28.37 -11.32
N VAL A 493 -1.40 -29.12 -11.46
CA VAL A 493 -0.43 -28.97 -12.56
C VAL A 493 -1.06 -29.26 -13.93
N ASN A 494 -2.11 -30.10 -13.96
CA ASN A 494 -2.75 -30.53 -15.20
C ASN A 494 -3.78 -29.53 -15.74
N THR A 495 -4.24 -28.60 -14.93
CA THR A 495 -5.27 -27.61 -15.32
C THR A 495 -4.78 -26.17 -15.22
N ALA A 496 -3.77 -25.91 -14.39
CA ALA A 496 -3.27 -24.56 -14.18
C ALA A 496 -2.69 -23.90 -15.43
N SER A 497 -2.85 -22.57 -15.48
CA SER A 497 -2.21 -21.71 -16.45
C SER A 497 -0.72 -21.50 -16.12
N ALA A 498 0.06 -21.11 -17.13
CA ALA A 498 1.46 -20.74 -16.92
C ALA A 498 1.60 -19.57 -15.92
N HIS A 499 0.66 -18.62 -15.89
CA HIS A 499 0.68 -17.50 -14.94
C HIS A 499 0.51 -17.97 -13.49
N LEU A 500 -0.40 -18.90 -13.23
CA LEU A 500 -0.59 -19.45 -11.89
C LEU A 500 0.63 -20.28 -11.45
N LEU A 501 1.14 -21.13 -12.35
CA LEU A 501 2.34 -21.94 -12.10
C LEU A 501 3.59 -21.09 -11.85
N ALA A 502 3.69 -19.90 -12.43
CA ALA A 502 4.85 -19.03 -12.25
C ALA A 502 5.01 -18.50 -10.81
N TYR A 503 3.95 -18.54 -10.00
CA TYR A 503 3.96 -18.16 -8.58
C TYR A 503 4.09 -19.36 -7.63
N VAL A 504 4.20 -20.58 -8.14
CA VAL A 504 4.50 -21.75 -7.31
C VAL A 504 5.95 -21.68 -6.86
N ALA A 505 6.18 -21.96 -5.57
CA ALA A 505 7.50 -21.94 -4.95
C ALA A 505 8.53 -22.74 -5.79
N GLY A 506 9.66 -22.10 -6.11
CA GLY A 506 10.73 -22.72 -6.90
C GLY A 506 10.51 -22.71 -8.42
N LEU A 507 9.37 -22.23 -8.90
CA LEU A 507 9.10 -21.99 -10.32
C LEU A 507 9.25 -20.51 -10.65
N GLY A 508 9.36 -20.22 -11.94
CA GLY A 508 9.21 -18.89 -12.49
C GLY A 508 8.54 -18.95 -13.85
N LYS A 509 8.35 -17.79 -14.49
CA LYS A 509 7.64 -17.67 -15.76
C LYS A 509 8.08 -18.69 -16.82
N SER A 510 9.40 -18.86 -16.98
CA SER A 510 9.96 -19.72 -18.02
C SER A 510 9.79 -21.22 -17.73
N THR A 511 9.85 -21.67 -16.47
CA THR A 511 9.58 -23.08 -16.14
C THR A 511 8.09 -23.38 -16.22
N ALA A 512 7.23 -22.45 -15.82
CA ALA A 512 5.78 -22.58 -15.93
C ALA A 512 5.30 -22.75 -17.37
N GLU A 513 5.81 -21.94 -18.30
CA GLU A 513 5.53 -22.09 -19.75
C GLU A 513 5.97 -23.46 -20.27
N ARG A 514 7.10 -24.00 -19.79
CA ARG A 514 7.59 -25.33 -20.18
C ARG A 514 6.77 -26.46 -19.58
N ILE A 515 6.25 -26.33 -18.36
CA ILE A 515 5.33 -27.33 -17.78
C ILE A 515 4.08 -27.44 -18.65
N VAL A 516 3.48 -26.31 -19.02
CA VAL A 516 2.30 -26.29 -19.89
C VAL A 516 2.62 -26.89 -21.26
N ALA A 517 3.74 -26.48 -21.89
CA ALA A 517 4.13 -27.05 -23.17
C ALA A 517 4.39 -28.56 -23.11
N TYR A 518 5.02 -29.05 -22.03
CA TYR A 518 5.25 -30.48 -21.82
C TYR A 518 3.92 -31.23 -21.72
N ARG A 519 2.98 -30.72 -20.93
CA ARG A 519 1.63 -31.28 -20.77
C ARG A 519 0.85 -31.30 -22.09
N ASP A 520 0.97 -30.25 -22.89
CA ASP A 520 0.27 -30.16 -24.17
C ASP A 520 0.85 -31.15 -25.20
N GLU A 521 2.14 -31.47 -25.12
CA GLU A 521 2.83 -32.42 -26.02
C GLU A 521 2.72 -33.89 -25.56
N HIS A 522 2.87 -34.15 -24.26
CA HIS A 522 2.99 -35.51 -23.69
C HIS A 522 1.70 -35.99 -23.01
N GLY A 523 0.71 -35.11 -22.83
CA GLY A 523 -0.51 -35.39 -22.09
C GLY A 523 -0.38 -35.02 -20.61
N ARG A 524 -1.37 -35.45 -19.81
CA ARG A 524 -1.41 -35.15 -18.37
C ARG A 524 -0.21 -35.76 -17.64
N PHE A 525 0.26 -35.09 -16.59
CA PHE A 525 1.16 -35.68 -15.61
C PHE A 525 0.39 -36.71 -14.76
N PRO A 526 0.80 -37.99 -14.72
CA PRO A 526 0.16 -39.02 -13.91
C PRO A 526 0.68 -39.05 -12.46
N ASN A 527 1.89 -38.55 -12.21
CA ASN A 527 2.49 -38.44 -10.88
C ASN A 527 3.52 -37.30 -10.81
N ARG A 528 3.90 -36.90 -9.59
CA ARG A 528 4.82 -35.76 -9.39
C ARG A 528 6.22 -36.02 -9.95
N GLN A 529 6.70 -37.26 -9.95
CA GLN A 529 8.04 -37.60 -10.42
C GLN A 529 8.23 -37.25 -11.90
N GLU A 530 7.18 -37.35 -12.71
CA GLU A 530 7.22 -37.00 -14.13
C GLU A 530 7.50 -35.51 -14.38
N ILE A 531 7.17 -34.63 -13.43
CA ILE A 531 7.46 -33.19 -13.51
C ILE A 531 8.97 -32.94 -13.64
N GLN A 532 9.83 -33.82 -13.13
CA GLN A 532 11.29 -33.70 -13.27
C GLN A 532 11.78 -33.88 -14.71
N GLN A 533 10.97 -34.44 -15.61
CA GLN A 533 11.31 -34.57 -17.03
C GLN A 533 11.19 -33.23 -17.77
N VAL A 534 10.52 -32.23 -17.17
CA VAL A 534 10.40 -30.90 -17.75
C VAL A 534 11.75 -30.18 -17.68
N LYS A 535 12.27 -29.77 -18.84
CA LYS A 535 13.54 -29.04 -18.94
C LYS A 535 13.59 -27.86 -17.98
N GLY A 536 14.66 -27.76 -17.20
CA GLY A 536 14.87 -26.67 -16.24
C GLY A 536 14.24 -26.91 -14.86
N ILE A 537 13.54 -28.03 -14.64
CA ILE A 537 13.15 -28.50 -13.31
C ILE A 537 14.20 -29.49 -12.82
N GLY A 538 15.27 -28.97 -12.21
CA GLY A 538 16.28 -29.80 -11.54
C GLY A 538 15.83 -30.27 -10.14
N PRO A 539 16.63 -31.10 -9.46
CA PRO A 539 16.30 -31.65 -8.15
C PRO A 539 15.92 -30.58 -7.11
N LYS A 540 16.61 -29.43 -7.12
CA LYS A 540 16.31 -28.32 -6.19
C LYS A 540 14.98 -27.64 -6.52
N ALA A 541 14.69 -27.39 -7.79
CA ALA A 541 13.42 -26.79 -8.19
C ALA A 541 12.25 -27.73 -7.87
N PHE A 542 12.43 -29.03 -8.12
CA PHE A 542 11.46 -30.06 -7.75
C PHE A 542 11.21 -30.12 -6.24
N GLU A 543 12.27 -30.11 -5.42
CA GLU A 543 12.14 -30.01 -3.96
C GLU A 543 11.30 -28.79 -3.56
N GLN A 544 11.53 -27.63 -4.18
CA GLN A 544 10.79 -26.42 -3.81
C GLN A 544 9.32 -26.46 -4.24
N CYS A 545 8.99 -27.03 -5.41
CA CYS A 545 7.65 -26.94 -5.99
C CYS A 545 6.74 -28.15 -5.71
N ALA A 546 7.29 -29.35 -5.48
CA ALA A 546 6.53 -30.59 -5.56
C ALA A 546 5.35 -30.65 -4.58
N GLY A 547 5.54 -30.19 -3.33
CA GLY A 547 4.47 -30.17 -2.33
C GLY A 547 3.33 -29.17 -2.61
N PHE A 548 3.54 -28.23 -3.54
CA PHE A 548 2.55 -27.22 -3.93
C PHE A 548 1.84 -27.56 -5.24
N LEU A 549 2.42 -28.44 -6.04
CA LEU A 549 1.81 -28.98 -7.26
C LEU A 549 0.98 -30.22 -6.92
N ARG A 550 -0.29 -30.18 -7.29
CA ARG A 550 -1.24 -31.27 -7.09
C ARG A 550 -1.51 -31.98 -8.42
N ILE A 551 -1.76 -33.28 -8.33
CA ILE A 551 -2.24 -34.10 -9.44
C ILE A 551 -3.50 -34.80 -8.94
N LEU A 552 -4.63 -34.35 -9.45
CA LEU A 552 -5.92 -34.97 -9.19
C LEU A 552 -6.04 -36.24 -10.05
N ASP A 553 -6.58 -37.31 -9.46
CA ASP A 553 -6.79 -38.61 -10.11
C ASP A 553 -5.51 -39.20 -10.77
N GLY A 554 -4.36 -39.05 -10.11
CA GLY A 554 -3.07 -39.61 -10.53
C GLY A 554 -2.80 -41.03 -10.02
N ASP A 555 -1.62 -41.57 -10.37
CA ASP A 555 -1.19 -42.93 -9.97
C ASP A 555 -0.99 -43.06 -8.45
N ASN A 556 -0.58 -41.96 -7.81
CA ASN A 556 -0.35 -41.90 -6.36
C ASN A 556 -1.34 -40.95 -5.70
N ALA A 557 -2.17 -41.50 -4.80
CA ALA A 557 -3.20 -40.74 -4.10
C ALA A 557 -2.66 -39.58 -3.23
N LEU A 558 -1.39 -39.62 -2.82
CA LEU A 558 -0.75 -38.52 -2.08
C LEU A 558 -0.47 -37.29 -2.94
N ASP A 559 -0.40 -37.43 -4.26
CA ASP A 559 -0.11 -36.32 -5.17
C ASP A 559 -1.27 -35.31 -5.22
N ALA A 560 -2.47 -35.70 -4.78
CA ALA A 560 -3.61 -34.79 -4.60
C ALA A 560 -3.53 -33.94 -3.30
N SER A 561 -2.60 -34.28 -2.41
CA SER A 561 -2.43 -33.67 -1.09
C SER A 561 -1.26 -32.69 -1.03
N GLY A 562 -1.17 -31.90 0.03
CA GLY A 562 -0.01 -31.05 0.35
C GLY A 562 1.18 -31.80 0.97
N VAL A 563 1.10 -33.13 1.14
CA VAL A 563 2.23 -33.93 1.66
C VAL A 563 3.37 -33.90 0.66
N HIS A 564 4.56 -33.50 1.09
CA HIS A 564 5.73 -33.45 0.22
C HIS A 564 6.23 -34.87 -0.13
N PRO A 565 6.73 -35.13 -1.37
CA PRO A 565 7.26 -36.44 -1.76
C PRO A 565 8.35 -37.01 -0.84
N GLU A 566 9.13 -36.14 -0.19
CA GLU A 566 10.15 -36.55 0.79
C GLU A 566 9.56 -37.30 2.00
N ALA A 567 8.28 -37.08 2.30
CA ALA A 567 7.57 -37.67 3.43
C ALA A 567 6.69 -38.88 3.04
N TYR A 568 6.70 -39.33 1.78
CA TYR A 568 5.89 -40.49 1.36
C TYR A 568 6.20 -41.77 2.16
N PRO A 569 7.47 -42.11 2.45
CA PRO A 569 7.80 -43.29 3.26
C PRO A 569 7.21 -43.23 4.68
N ILE A 570 7.02 -42.03 5.23
CA ILE A 570 6.38 -41.84 6.54
C ILE A 570 4.89 -42.16 6.46
N VAL A 571 4.21 -41.69 5.42
CA VAL A 571 2.78 -41.98 5.23
C VAL A 571 2.55 -43.48 4.99
N GLU A 572 3.41 -44.13 4.22
CA GLU A 572 3.39 -45.59 4.03
C GLU A 572 3.55 -46.33 5.37
N SER A 573 4.46 -45.85 6.25
CA SER A 573 4.65 -46.41 7.59
C SER A 573 3.42 -46.21 8.49
N ILE A 574 2.74 -45.06 8.37
CA ILE A 574 1.47 -44.79 9.07
C ILE A 574 0.38 -45.76 8.61
N ALA A 575 0.20 -45.93 7.30
CA ALA A 575 -0.76 -46.87 6.72
C ALA A 575 -0.48 -48.31 7.19
N ALA A 576 0.79 -48.73 7.14
CA ALA A 576 1.23 -50.05 7.62
C ALA A 576 0.93 -50.26 9.12
N SER A 577 1.11 -49.23 9.96
CA SER A 577 0.81 -49.32 11.40
C SER A 577 -0.67 -49.57 11.72
N LYS A 578 -1.57 -49.25 10.77
CA LYS A 578 -3.01 -49.46 10.86
C LYS A 578 -3.48 -50.69 10.08
N GLY A 579 -2.60 -51.33 9.30
CA GLY A 579 -2.92 -52.48 8.46
C GLY A 579 -3.86 -52.15 7.30
N VAL A 580 -3.86 -50.90 6.82
CA VAL A 580 -4.74 -50.41 5.74
C VAL A 580 -3.94 -49.96 4.53
N GLY A 581 -4.59 -49.89 3.37
CA GLY A 581 -4.01 -49.29 2.17
C GLY A 581 -3.94 -47.76 2.25
N LEU A 582 -3.09 -47.15 1.41
CA LEU A 582 -2.92 -45.69 1.36
C LEU A 582 -4.23 -44.96 1.02
N SER A 583 -4.97 -45.46 0.03
CA SER A 583 -6.26 -44.91 -0.38
C SER A 583 -7.35 -45.04 0.70
N GLU A 584 -7.24 -46.02 1.61
CA GLU A 584 -8.18 -46.20 2.72
C GLU A 584 -7.89 -45.26 3.89
N LEU A 585 -6.63 -44.83 4.04
CA LEU A 585 -6.19 -43.89 5.07
C LEU A 585 -6.61 -42.44 4.75
N LEU A 586 -6.55 -42.06 3.48
CA LEU A 586 -6.85 -40.71 3.01
C LEU A 586 -8.33 -40.34 3.22
N GLY A 587 -8.58 -39.20 3.85
CA GLY A 587 -9.92 -38.72 4.19
C GLY A 587 -10.55 -39.43 5.39
N ASN A 588 -9.86 -40.39 6.02
CA ASN A 588 -10.43 -41.21 7.09
C ASN A 588 -9.98 -40.73 8.48
N ALA A 589 -10.68 -39.72 8.99
CA ALA A 589 -10.42 -39.16 10.31
C ALA A 589 -10.44 -40.22 11.44
N ALA A 590 -11.25 -41.27 11.33
CA ALA A 590 -11.35 -42.31 12.36
C ALA A 590 -10.08 -43.17 12.47
N LEU A 591 -9.42 -43.45 11.34
CA LEU A 591 -8.16 -44.20 11.32
C LEU A 591 -6.98 -43.37 11.84
N LEU A 592 -7.00 -42.07 11.58
CA LEU A 592 -5.98 -41.11 12.03
C LEU A 592 -6.15 -40.74 13.51
N HIS A 593 -7.39 -40.75 14.02
CA HIS A 593 -7.68 -40.44 15.41
C HIS A 593 -6.97 -41.41 16.38
N GLY A 594 -6.34 -40.85 17.42
CA GLY A 594 -5.58 -41.61 18.41
C GLY A 594 -4.13 -41.94 18.01
N LEU A 595 -3.69 -41.64 16.79
CA LEU A 595 -2.27 -41.70 16.44
C LEU A 595 -1.48 -40.63 17.18
N LYS A 596 -0.31 -41.01 17.71
CA LYS A 596 0.62 -40.07 18.35
C LYS A 596 1.73 -39.73 17.36
N ALA A 597 1.85 -38.46 17.01
CA ALA A 597 2.87 -37.96 16.08
C ALA A 597 4.29 -38.39 16.48
N LYS A 598 4.58 -38.43 17.79
CA LYS A 598 5.87 -38.89 18.35
C LYS A 598 6.30 -40.29 17.90
N ASN A 599 5.36 -41.17 17.54
CA ASN A 599 5.67 -42.53 17.12
C ASN A 599 6.28 -42.60 15.70
N PHE A 600 6.16 -41.52 14.93
CA PHE A 600 6.61 -41.45 13.53
C PHE A 600 7.72 -40.41 13.32
N VAL A 601 8.27 -39.87 14.41
CA VAL A 601 9.41 -38.94 14.37
C VAL A 601 10.68 -39.70 14.00
N ASN A 602 11.51 -39.10 13.14
CA ASN A 602 12.85 -39.60 12.80
C ASN A 602 13.85 -38.43 12.73
N ASP A 603 15.07 -38.70 12.25
CA ASP A 603 16.15 -37.71 12.17
C ASP A 603 15.85 -36.56 11.19
N VAL A 604 14.92 -36.76 10.25
CA VAL A 604 14.57 -35.80 9.19
C VAL A 604 13.27 -35.06 9.51
N PHE A 605 12.25 -35.77 10.00
CA PHE A 605 10.90 -35.27 10.25
C PHE A 605 10.59 -35.29 11.76
N GLY A 606 10.38 -34.10 12.31
CA GLY A 606 9.99 -33.91 13.70
C GLY A 606 8.47 -33.90 13.90
N GLU A 607 8.07 -33.66 15.14
CA GLU A 607 6.65 -33.76 15.54
C GLU A 607 5.75 -32.73 14.82
N MET A 608 6.28 -31.56 14.42
CA MET A 608 5.49 -30.52 13.75
C MET A 608 5.05 -30.97 12.35
N THR A 609 5.99 -31.48 11.55
CA THR A 609 5.73 -31.99 10.20
C THR A 609 4.82 -33.21 10.24
N ILE A 610 5.00 -34.14 11.18
CA ILE A 610 4.11 -35.30 11.31
C ILE A 610 2.66 -34.87 11.63
N ARG A 611 2.48 -33.84 12.47
CA ARG A 611 1.13 -33.30 12.75
C ARG A 611 0.50 -32.66 11.52
N ASP A 612 1.28 -31.92 10.73
CA ASP A 612 0.78 -31.36 9.46
C ASP A 612 0.39 -32.47 8.48
N ILE A 613 1.18 -33.54 8.39
CA ILE A 613 0.85 -34.72 7.60
C ILE A 613 -0.50 -35.31 8.06
N PHE A 614 -0.75 -35.44 9.36
CA PHE A 614 -2.06 -35.94 9.83
C PHE A 614 -3.23 -35.05 9.41
N VAL A 615 -3.09 -33.73 9.52
CA VAL A 615 -4.12 -32.78 9.07
C VAL A 615 -4.37 -32.92 7.57
N GLU A 616 -3.29 -33.09 6.80
CA GLU A 616 -3.37 -33.24 5.35
C GLU A 616 -3.97 -34.59 4.94
N LEU A 617 -3.67 -35.69 5.64
CA LEU A 617 -4.30 -36.99 5.39
C LEU A 617 -5.78 -37.00 5.76
N GLU A 618 -6.19 -36.22 6.78
CA GLU A 618 -7.59 -36.10 7.18
C GLU A 618 -8.42 -35.39 6.09
N LYS A 619 -7.85 -34.35 5.47
CA LYS A 619 -8.49 -33.58 4.40
C LYS A 619 -7.49 -33.26 3.28
N PRO A 620 -7.21 -34.20 2.37
CA PRO A 620 -6.20 -34.05 1.33
C PRO A 620 -6.50 -32.86 0.41
N GLY A 621 -5.52 -31.97 0.25
CA GLY A 621 -5.62 -30.83 -0.65
C GLY A 621 -6.70 -29.83 -0.24
N ARG A 622 -7.01 -29.74 1.06
CA ARG A 622 -8.04 -28.82 1.57
C ARG A 622 -7.78 -27.40 1.10
N ASP A 623 -8.76 -26.83 0.39
CA ASP A 623 -8.73 -25.43 0.02
C ASP A 623 -8.85 -24.55 1.29
N PRO A 624 -7.90 -23.62 1.55
CA PRO A 624 -7.95 -22.74 2.71
C PRO A 624 -8.97 -21.59 2.57
N ARG A 625 -9.55 -21.40 1.37
CA ARG A 625 -10.53 -20.35 1.08
C ARG A 625 -11.91 -20.68 1.68
N PRO A 626 -12.73 -19.66 2.00
CA PRO A 626 -14.07 -19.87 2.52
C PRO A 626 -15.02 -20.45 1.46
N GLU A 627 -16.15 -21.01 1.91
CA GLU A 627 -17.25 -21.41 1.04
C GLU A 627 -17.96 -20.18 0.44
N PHE A 628 -18.38 -20.31 -0.82
CA PHE A 628 -19.02 -19.23 -1.57
C PHE A 628 -20.43 -18.89 -1.05
N LYS A 629 -20.72 -17.58 -0.92
CA LYS A 629 -22.02 -17.02 -0.47
C LYS A 629 -22.36 -15.75 -1.25
N THR A 630 -23.65 -15.47 -1.42
CA THR A 630 -24.18 -14.32 -2.18
C THR A 630 -24.66 -13.18 -1.28
N ALA A 631 -24.58 -11.93 -1.78
CA ALA A 631 -25.04 -10.69 -1.14
C ALA A 631 -26.37 -10.20 -1.75
N HIS A 632 -27.18 -9.41 -1.02
CA HIS A 632 -28.44 -8.85 -1.55
C HIS A 632 -28.53 -7.31 -1.35
N PHE A 633 -28.41 -6.53 -2.44
CA PHE A 633 -28.53 -5.06 -2.36
C PHE A 633 -29.98 -4.58 -2.27
N ARG A 634 -30.20 -3.45 -1.58
CA ARG A 634 -31.53 -2.83 -1.43
C ARG A 634 -31.93 -2.05 -2.69
N SER A 635 -33.13 -2.29 -3.19
CA SER A 635 -33.69 -1.62 -4.37
C SER A 635 -34.04 -0.13 -4.12
N GLY A 636 -33.78 0.75 -5.09
CA GLY A 636 -34.29 2.14 -5.13
C GLY A 636 -33.35 3.28 -4.68
N VAL A 637 -32.09 3.00 -4.33
CA VAL A 637 -31.08 4.03 -3.99
C VAL A 637 -29.99 3.94 -5.06
N ASN A 638 -29.82 4.91 -5.98
CA ASN A 638 -28.96 4.70 -7.16
C ASN A 638 -27.82 5.71 -7.26
N ASP A 639 -28.08 6.96 -6.88
CA ASP A 639 -27.13 8.05 -6.95
C ASP A 639 -26.76 8.57 -5.55
N LEU A 640 -25.64 9.29 -5.45
CA LEU A 640 -25.22 9.93 -4.18
C LEU A 640 -26.29 10.89 -3.63
N ARG A 641 -27.18 11.39 -4.50
CA ARG A 641 -28.32 12.25 -4.16
C ARG A 641 -29.50 11.49 -3.54
N ASP A 642 -29.58 10.19 -3.79
CA ASP A 642 -30.65 9.33 -3.26
C ASP A 642 -30.35 8.88 -1.83
N LEU A 643 -29.08 8.96 -1.42
CA LEU A 643 -28.65 8.71 -0.06
C LEU A 643 -29.22 9.76 0.89
N LYS A 644 -30.12 9.31 1.76
CA LYS A 644 -30.60 10.10 2.89
C LYS A 644 -29.91 9.63 4.16
N GLU A 645 -29.58 10.59 5.02
CA GLU A 645 -29.09 10.32 6.36
C GLU A 645 -30.07 9.39 7.10
N GLY A 646 -29.54 8.34 7.72
CA GLY A 646 -30.28 7.33 8.45
C GLY A 646 -30.68 6.08 7.65
N MET A 647 -30.49 6.07 6.33
CA MET A 647 -30.76 4.88 5.51
C MET A 647 -29.87 3.70 5.87
N ILE A 648 -30.45 2.51 6.01
CA ILE A 648 -29.72 1.24 6.17
C ILE A 648 -29.67 0.51 4.83
N LEU A 649 -28.45 0.16 4.41
CA LEU A 649 -28.11 -0.47 3.15
C LEU A 649 -27.20 -1.68 3.41
N GLU A 650 -27.27 -2.69 2.54
CA GLU A 650 -26.21 -3.69 2.41
C GLU A 650 -25.16 -3.15 1.42
N GLY A 651 -23.90 -3.40 1.74
CA GLY A 651 -22.76 -3.00 0.92
C GLY A 651 -21.64 -4.02 1.00
N VAL A 652 -20.71 -3.95 0.06
CA VAL A 652 -19.53 -4.82 0.02
C VAL A 652 -18.31 -4.01 0.41
N VAL A 653 -17.49 -4.52 1.31
CA VAL A 653 -16.23 -3.89 1.71
C VAL A 653 -15.26 -3.94 0.53
N THR A 654 -14.91 -2.78 -0.03
CA THR A 654 -13.97 -2.67 -1.16
C THR A 654 -12.52 -2.56 -0.71
N ASN A 655 -12.30 -2.03 0.50
CA ASN A 655 -10.97 -1.78 1.04
C ASN A 655 -11.02 -1.66 2.56
N VAL A 656 -10.04 -2.21 3.26
CA VAL A 656 -9.87 -1.99 4.69
C VAL A 656 -8.59 -1.19 4.94
N ALA A 657 -8.72 -0.01 5.55
CA ALA A 657 -7.61 0.84 5.96
C ALA A 657 -7.52 0.87 7.50
N ASN A 658 -6.38 1.31 8.05
CA ASN A 658 -6.20 1.35 9.52
C ASN A 658 -7.18 2.27 10.26
N PHE A 659 -7.78 3.23 9.56
CA PHE A 659 -8.72 4.20 10.13
C PHE A 659 -10.19 3.84 9.86
N GLY A 660 -10.46 2.74 9.18
CA GLY A 660 -11.83 2.35 8.81
C GLY A 660 -11.91 1.44 7.58
N ALA A 661 -13.13 1.10 7.19
CA ALA A 661 -13.40 0.31 5.99
C ALA A 661 -14.14 1.16 4.96
N PHE A 662 -13.79 0.98 3.70
CA PHE A 662 -14.52 1.53 2.57
C PHE A 662 -15.54 0.49 2.11
N VAL A 663 -16.79 0.92 2.03
CA VAL A 663 -17.93 0.08 1.69
C VAL A 663 -18.60 0.66 0.46
N ASP A 664 -18.71 -0.15 -0.58
CA ASP A 664 -19.53 0.16 -1.73
C ASP A 664 -20.98 -0.20 -1.41
N VAL A 665 -21.82 0.84 -1.33
CA VAL A 665 -23.28 0.73 -1.21
C VAL A 665 -23.98 0.86 -2.57
N GLY A 666 -23.19 0.77 -3.64
CA GLY A 666 -23.58 0.76 -5.03
C GLY A 666 -23.77 2.15 -5.65
N VAL A 667 -23.34 3.26 -5.05
CA VAL A 667 -23.58 4.62 -5.60
C VAL A 667 -22.36 5.22 -6.33
N HIS A 668 -21.52 4.35 -6.90
CA HIS A 668 -20.27 4.69 -7.62
C HIS A 668 -19.25 5.51 -6.80
N GLN A 669 -19.42 5.50 -5.49
CA GLN A 669 -18.54 6.18 -4.55
C GLN A 669 -18.55 5.38 -3.25
N ASP A 670 -17.39 4.90 -2.86
CA ASP A 670 -17.25 4.19 -1.59
C ASP A 670 -17.56 5.13 -0.42
N GLY A 671 -18.33 4.63 0.54
CA GLY A 671 -18.52 5.27 1.83
C GLY A 671 -17.50 4.79 2.84
N LEU A 672 -17.04 5.70 3.70
CA LEU A 672 -16.09 5.38 4.76
C LEU A 672 -16.86 5.05 6.05
N VAL A 673 -16.67 3.84 6.56
CA VAL A 673 -16.98 3.47 7.94
C VAL A 673 -15.73 3.69 8.78
N HIS A 674 -15.72 4.70 9.64
CA HIS A 674 -14.58 4.97 10.52
C HIS A 674 -14.36 3.81 11.52
N ILE A 675 -13.13 3.61 12.01
CA ILE A 675 -12.79 2.51 12.93
C ILE A 675 -13.71 2.42 14.16
N SER A 676 -14.05 3.57 14.74
CA SER A 676 -14.96 3.66 15.90
C SER A 676 -16.42 3.31 15.58
N ALA A 677 -16.77 3.27 14.30
CA ALA A 677 -18.10 3.01 13.77
C ALA A 677 -18.25 1.58 13.21
N LEU A 678 -17.20 0.75 13.26
CA LEU A 678 -17.22 -0.63 12.78
C LEU A 678 -17.96 -1.58 13.72
N ALA A 679 -17.87 -1.34 15.03
CA ALA A 679 -18.51 -2.18 16.05
C ALA A 679 -18.87 -1.36 17.29
N SER A 680 -19.80 -1.86 18.10
CA SER A 680 -20.20 -1.24 19.37
C SER A 680 -19.12 -1.38 20.47
N LYS A 681 -18.15 -2.28 20.28
CA LYS A 681 -16.98 -2.47 21.15
C LYS A 681 -15.76 -1.71 20.59
N PHE A 682 -14.77 -1.46 21.44
CA PHE A 682 -13.51 -0.87 21.00
C PHE A 682 -12.83 -1.76 19.95
N VAL A 683 -12.46 -1.16 18.82
CA VAL A 683 -11.76 -1.80 17.70
C VAL A 683 -10.39 -1.13 17.59
N ASP A 684 -9.34 -1.90 17.81
CA ASP A 684 -7.95 -1.47 17.63
C ASP A 684 -7.45 -1.66 16.20
N ASP A 685 -8.00 -2.66 15.50
CA ASP A 685 -7.71 -2.96 14.10
C ASP A 685 -9.00 -3.30 13.33
N PRO A 686 -9.38 -2.52 12.30
CA PRO A 686 -10.53 -2.79 11.44
C PRO A 686 -10.56 -4.20 10.86
N ARG A 687 -9.40 -4.81 10.59
CA ARG A 687 -9.29 -6.14 9.96
C ARG A 687 -9.73 -7.28 10.86
N LYS A 688 -9.83 -7.05 12.17
CA LYS A 688 -10.41 -8.02 13.12
C LYS A 688 -11.93 -8.08 13.02
N VAL A 689 -12.56 -7.09 12.38
CA VAL A 689 -14.02 -6.97 12.26
C VAL A 689 -14.47 -7.26 10.84
N VAL A 690 -13.77 -6.73 9.84
CA VAL A 690 -14.14 -6.84 8.42
C VAL A 690 -12.93 -7.10 7.53
N LYS A 691 -13.16 -7.77 6.41
CA LYS A 691 -12.18 -8.03 5.34
C LYS A 691 -12.68 -7.48 4.02
N THR A 692 -11.74 -7.27 3.09
CA THR A 692 -12.12 -6.91 1.72
C THR A 692 -12.95 -8.03 1.10
N GLY A 693 -14.09 -7.68 0.50
CA GLY A 693 -15.07 -8.62 -0.03
C GLY A 693 -16.23 -8.97 0.92
N ASP A 694 -16.14 -8.61 2.20
CA ASP A 694 -17.23 -8.89 3.16
C ASP A 694 -18.50 -8.12 2.82
N VAL A 695 -19.65 -8.78 2.98
CA VAL A 695 -20.97 -8.17 2.87
C VAL A 695 -21.39 -7.65 4.23
N VAL A 696 -21.64 -6.34 4.34
CA VAL A 696 -21.95 -5.67 5.60
C VAL A 696 -23.22 -4.82 5.51
N LYS A 697 -23.92 -4.69 6.64
CA LYS A 697 -25.02 -3.72 6.80
C LYS A 697 -24.48 -2.41 7.36
N VAL A 698 -24.80 -1.32 6.68
CA VAL A 698 -24.31 0.03 7.01
C VAL A 698 -25.45 1.03 7.03
N LYS A 699 -25.33 2.04 7.89
CA LYS A 699 -26.23 3.18 7.99
C LYS A 699 -25.53 4.45 7.48
N VAL A 700 -26.21 5.23 6.66
CA VAL A 700 -25.70 6.50 6.12
C VAL A 700 -25.72 7.57 7.21
N LEU A 701 -24.56 8.11 7.58
CA LEU A 701 -24.44 9.23 8.53
C LEU A 701 -24.50 10.58 7.84
N ALA A 702 -23.78 10.73 6.73
CA ALA A 702 -23.72 11.98 5.96
C ALA A 702 -23.29 11.70 4.51
N SER A 703 -23.74 12.52 3.56
CA SER A 703 -23.30 12.49 2.16
C SER A 703 -22.94 13.90 1.66
N ASP A 704 -21.74 14.07 1.09
CA ASP A 704 -21.28 15.32 0.49
C ASP A 704 -21.05 15.12 -1.01
N ALA A 705 -22.02 15.59 -1.81
CA ALA A 705 -21.98 15.50 -3.26
C ALA A 705 -20.90 16.37 -3.92
N LYS A 706 -20.47 17.48 -3.29
CA LYS A 706 -19.40 18.33 -3.85
C LYS A 706 -18.04 17.69 -3.70
N ARG A 707 -17.83 17.00 -2.57
CA ARG A 707 -16.57 16.31 -2.27
C ARG A 707 -16.56 14.84 -2.70
N LYS A 708 -17.70 14.31 -3.17
CA LYS A 708 -17.92 12.88 -3.45
C LYS A 708 -17.51 12.00 -2.26
N ARG A 709 -18.03 12.32 -1.07
CA ARG A 709 -17.73 11.57 0.16
C ARG A 709 -19.03 11.10 0.80
N ILE A 710 -19.02 9.89 1.33
CA ILE A 710 -20.13 9.30 2.08
C ILE A 710 -19.55 8.80 3.40
N SER A 711 -20.20 9.16 4.49
CA SER A 711 -19.86 8.69 5.84
C SER A 711 -20.88 7.63 6.24
N LEU A 712 -20.39 6.45 6.61
CA LEU A 712 -21.21 5.29 6.97
C LEU A 712 -20.89 4.84 8.41
N THR A 713 -21.82 4.11 9.04
CA THR A 713 -21.59 3.40 10.30
C THR A 713 -22.11 1.97 10.20
N MET A 714 -21.41 1.01 10.78
CA MET A 714 -21.92 -0.37 10.96
C MET A 714 -22.67 -0.52 12.30
N ARG A 715 -22.63 0.49 13.16
CA ARG A 715 -23.44 0.57 14.38
C ARG A 715 -24.81 1.14 14.02
N LEU A 716 -25.77 0.25 13.80
CA LEU A 716 -27.11 0.64 13.33
C LEU A 716 -27.88 1.53 14.33
N ASP A 717 -27.52 1.43 15.61
CA ASP A 717 -28.13 2.17 16.72
C ASP A 717 -27.58 3.60 16.87
N ASP A 718 -26.53 3.99 16.13
CA ASP A 718 -25.97 5.33 16.23
C ASP A 718 -26.99 6.40 15.79
N GLU A 719 -27.14 7.43 16.63
CA GLU A 719 -27.93 8.62 16.31
C GLU A 719 -27.23 9.46 15.25
N LEU A 720 -28.01 10.12 14.39
CA LEU A 720 -27.45 11.00 13.36
C LEU A 720 -26.76 12.20 14.02
N PRO A 721 -25.56 12.60 13.57
CA PRO A 721 -24.90 13.78 14.10
C PRO A 721 -25.82 15.01 13.91
N PRO A 722 -25.97 15.89 14.92
CA PRO A 722 -26.77 17.10 14.76
C PRO A 722 -26.18 17.96 13.63
N LEU A 723 -27.06 18.48 12.75
CA LEU A 723 -26.72 19.39 11.65
C LEU A 723 -25.70 20.43 12.13
N GLU A 724 -24.51 20.46 11.52
CA GLU A 724 -23.40 21.34 11.91
C GLU A 724 -23.87 22.81 12.04
N VAL A 725 -23.93 23.30 13.28
CA VAL A 725 -23.91 24.74 13.55
C VAL A 725 -22.47 25.20 13.31
N GLU A 726 -22.25 26.09 12.35
CA GLU A 726 -20.94 26.68 12.04
C GLU A 726 -20.20 27.04 13.34
N LYS A 727 -19.03 26.40 13.59
CA LYS A 727 -18.14 26.82 14.67
C LYS A 727 -17.79 28.30 14.49
N PRO A 728 -17.80 29.11 15.57
CA PRO A 728 -17.56 30.53 15.48
C PRO A 728 -16.17 30.80 14.89
N ARG A 729 -16.13 31.45 13.72
CA ARG A 729 -14.90 31.91 13.09
C ARG A 729 -14.37 33.13 13.85
N TRP A 730 -13.14 33.06 14.35
CA TRP A 730 -12.40 34.23 14.80
C TRP A 730 -11.87 34.99 13.59
N LYS A 731 -12.21 36.27 13.46
CA LYS A 731 -11.50 37.21 12.59
C LYS A 731 -10.76 38.20 13.48
N LYS A 732 -9.46 38.37 13.23
CA LYS A 732 -8.70 39.53 13.73
C LYS A 732 -9.07 40.73 12.87
N ASP A 733 -9.29 41.88 13.50
CA ASP A 733 -9.34 43.16 12.79
C ASP A 733 -7.91 43.65 12.47
N ALA A 734 -7.82 44.75 11.71
CA ALA A 734 -6.54 45.34 11.27
C ALA A 734 -5.67 45.90 12.42
N THR A 735 -6.13 45.79 13.67
CA THR A 735 -5.45 46.24 14.88
C THR A 735 -5.19 45.12 15.89
N GLY A 736 -5.49 43.86 15.55
CA GLY A 736 -5.11 42.69 16.35
C GLY A 736 -6.03 42.36 17.53
N HIS A 737 -7.20 42.98 17.66
CA HIS A 737 -8.15 42.65 18.72
C HIS A 737 -9.12 41.53 18.31
N VAL A 738 -9.34 40.58 19.22
CA VAL A 738 -10.27 39.45 19.04
C VAL A 738 -11.64 39.84 19.60
N LEU A 739 -12.63 40.06 18.74
CA LEU A 739 -14.02 40.26 19.16
C LEU A 739 -14.84 38.99 18.95
N LYS A 740 -15.45 38.51 20.04
CA LYS A 740 -16.43 37.40 20.03
C LYS A 740 -17.71 37.90 19.36
N ARG A 741 -18.10 37.29 18.24
CA ARG A 741 -19.42 37.51 17.63
C ARG A 741 -20.38 36.46 18.18
N GLU A 742 -21.41 36.87 18.91
CA GLU A 742 -22.50 35.96 19.28
C GLU A 742 -23.27 35.51 18.03
N PRO A 743 -23.85 34.29 18.04
CA PRO A 743 -24.60 33.80 16.89
C PRO A 743 -25.88 34.62 16.70
N GLU A 744 -26.04 35.27 15.55
CA GLU A 744 -27.34 35.83 15.14
C GLU A 744 -28.34 34.67 14.98
N SER A 745 -29.46 34.72 15.70
CA SER A 745 -30.55 33.74 15.59
C SER A 745 -31.12 33.72 14.15
N ALA A 746 -31.63 32.56 13.71
CA ALA A 746 -32.22 32.41 12.38
C ALA A 746 -33.36 33.43 12.09
N GLN A 747 -34.07 33.88 13.13
CA GLN A 747 -35.10 34.92 13.04
C GLN A 747 -34.54 36.32 12.74
N GLN A 748 -33.33 36.65 13.20
CA GLN A 748 -32.67 37.93 12.90
C GLN A 748 -32.12 37.98 11.47
N LYS A 749 -31.60 36.85 10.93
CA LYS A 749 -31.17 36.74 9.53
C LYS A 749 -32.32 36.97 8.53
N VAL A 750 -33.51 36.44 8.82
CA VAL A 750 -34.70 36.65 7.96
C VAL A 750 -35.15 38.11 7.97
N LYS A 751 -35.20 38.78 9.13
CA LYS A 751 -35.54 40.22 9.22
C LYS A 751 -34.55 41.11 8.46
N ARG A 752 -33.26 40.76 8.47
CA ARG A 752 -32.19 41.50 7.79
C ARG A 752 -32.18 41.29 6.28
N GLN A 753 -32.44 40.06 5.81
CA GLN A 753 -32.65 39.77 4.38
C GLN A 753 -33.90 40.46 3.82
N PHE A 754 -34.98 40.57 4.61
CA PHE A 754 -36.16 41.35 4.23
C PHE A 754 -35.88 42.86 4.14
N HIS A 755 -35.05 43.42 5.04
CA HIS A 755 -34.67 44.83 4.99
C HIS A 755 -33.66 45.18 3.89
N GLN A 756 -32.77 44.25 3.50
CA GLN A 756 -31.86 44.44 2.38
C GLN A 756 -32.56 44.31 1.02
N LYS A 757 -33.55 43.42 0.86
CA LYS A 757 -34.34 43.32 -0.38
C LYS A 757 -35.19 44.57 -0.67
N LYS A 758 -35.67 45.29 0.35
CA LYS A 758 -36.40 46.57 0.16
C LYS A 758 -35.52 47.74 -0.27
N LYS A 759 -34.20 47.69 -0.10
CA LYS A 759 -33.26 48.75 -0.52
C LYS A 759 -32.61 48.51 -1.90
N GLN A 760 -32.81 47.36 -2.52
CA GLN A 760 -32.20 46.99 -3.82
C GLN A 760 -33.17 46.99 -5.02
N HIS A 761 -34.38 47.52 -4.88
CA HIS A 761 -35.26 47.82 -6.02
C HIS A 761 -35.36 49.33 -6.22
N GLY A 762 -34.25 49.91 -6.69
CA GLY A 762 -34.22 51.21 -7.34
C GLY A 762 -33.70 51.01 -8.77
N ARG A 763 -34.60 51.21 -9.74
CA ARG A 763 -34.42 51.26 -11.21
C ARG A 763 -32.98 51.42 -11.72
N LYS A 764 -32.61 50.61 -12.73
CA LYS A 764 -31.89 51.05 -13.93
C LYS A 764 -32.02 50.02 -15.06
N ASP A 765 -32.57 50.49 -16.17
CA ASP A 765 -32.73 49.80 -17.45
C ASP A 765 -31.38 49.50 -18.13
N VAL A 766 -31.23 48.31 -18.70
CA VAL A 766 -30.18 47.96 -19.68
C VAL A 766 -30.83 47.10 -20.79
N PRO A 767 -30.55 47.36 -22.09
CA PRO A 767 -31.31 46.77 -23.18
C PRO A 767 -30.91 45.31 -23.49
N MET A 768 -31.91 44.47 -23.77
CA MET A 768 -31.74 43.07 -24.20
C MET A 768 -31.08 42.96 -25.58
N SER A 769 -30.28 41.91 -25.75
CA SER A 769 -29.54 41.62 -26.98
C SER A 769 -30.43 40.97 -28.06
N ALA A 770 -30.05 41.14 -29.33
CA ALA A 770 -30.79 40.59 -30.49
C ALA A 770 -30.92 39.05 -30.48
N LEU A 771 -30.04 38.36 -29.74
CA LEU A 771 -30.07 36.91 -29.58
C LEU A 771 -31.21 36.43 -28.66
N GLU A 772 -31.55 37.23 -27.64
CA GLU A 772 -32.64 36.93 -26.70
C GLU A 772 -34.02 37.14 -27.33
N MET A 773 -34.14 38.10 -28.26
CA MET A 773 -35.36 38.30 -29.07
C MET A 773 -35.61 37.16 -30.07
N ALA A 774 -34.55 36.51 -30.58
CA ALA A 774 -34.70 35.37 -31.48
C ALA A 774 -35.16 34.10 -30.75
N PHE A 775 -34.69 33.89 -29.51
CA PHE A 775 -35.07 32.73 -28.69
C PHE A 775 -36.52 32.80 -28.18
N ALA A 776 -37.00 34.00 -27.81
CA ALA A 776 -38.37 34.19 -27.36
C ALA A 776 -39.42 34.00 -28.48
N LYS A 777 -39.01 34.15 -29.76
CA LYS A 777 -39.91 34.02 -30.92
C LYS A 777 -40.07 32.58 -31.42
N ALA A 778 -39.13 31.68 -31.07
CA ALA A 778 -39.18 30.26 -31.41
C ALA A 778 -40.01 29.42 -30.42
N LEU A 779 -40.28 29.95 -29.22
CA LEU A 779 -41.04 29.25 -28.15
C LEU A 779 -42.56 29.52 -28.20
N LYS A 780 -43.09 30.13 -29.26
CA LYS A 780 -44.52 30.45 -29.43
C LYS A 780 -45.13 29.97 -30.76
N LYS A 781 -44.61 28.90 -31.36
CA LYS A 781 -45.31 28.16 -32.42
C LYS A 781 -45.24 26.67 -32.19
#